data_AF-A0A0R2WZL4-F1
#
_entry.id   AF-A0A0R2WZL4-F1
#
_cell.length_a   1.000
_cell.length_b   1.000
_cell.length_c   1.000
_cell.angle_alpha   90.00
_cell.angle_beta   90.00
_cell.angle_gamma   90.00
#
_symmetry.space_group_name_H-M   'P 1'
#
loop_
_entity.id
_entity.type
_entity.pdbx_description
1 polymer ?
#
loop_
_entity_poly.entity_id
_entity_poly.type
_entity_poly.pdbx_seq_one_letter_code
_entity_poly.pdbx_strand_id
1 'polypeptide(L)'
;MKKYLKIIKCIVPVFSKLLVGRIKKLLFFLFWSALTFAQTSPISLGELQPFWRSQPVLGPYLQDGINTTEIPDFMLQTDFPYQKRSLNGTSFTKEVPFADNLSVVRLLGGYSKYPGVTGTLTDLTTAEGITLLNQLRDYDFAYKNNGVLTFRPELIQNRLQPYLALGYEDLTVVLDNIPWDLTTNTNASLNSYGNKGVPNSSQEWYDTISELCTTLIGIMGTEKANKLRFRIGTEMNGLERFNGTEAQFINHYDNAAAAIQFVLPGATLSLFNISSNTFSNINNVHNVGAFRVLNHIANENNQKTGAKLTNIPNFVSFSEYFYEATNFTTEVSNSDQVWDYVNNNIAGYQNKFSREIHEFGGLADWNATIPTANEGAFGGAMTLQVFMKYMEVGVDRIYHWNAFRSIPDGSVRYQIPTSQAWIYSVLDYLSGGAVYKITPDVPTIARAATITSMLSVKNGKSYLLVNSFDPDKTNTQVSEVVVRIPKSYLPSISLAETKITSLTNTNCVLNEIRRDVENANNLNPDLASKPDYIPSNLQDLCVDYTAFKAMVLDKATKYENLWKESLTLDPFDGNITEEGDNFVIKLNMTATQNTVIVFYDTKKTGTLTASPQVVTAFTNLNGTGNSTISWSTQNNSPRTLVTLTRTLVDGTEVGETFVSIKNNNPTGSATRTISEGLIHTFKLYTGEIDSDVLGDLLDTVIVYGGDNFLVYNGAAWVNAVAMDGTTAAKNAYIYDNLTLSSNAEINNLEVAPGGSLTINAGVSLKVNGTSSGNVTYNTTLGTENWYLVSSPVAGETYDGAYVTANSLAINGTNNAIATYTTGTNTWSYMQTGGGATFTPGTGYYARRATAAGSGTISFTGTINTSDVAASVVLGGTDGFNLIGNPFTAYLNSASFLTGNTANLVSETMWVWNEATANYETKVTADAFVLAPTQGFFVSASSATNLSIAESYQATTGSAFQKTTKTEVKLMINDGTSSRFAKVYYLDNATTGFDNGFDGETFGGIANTVDVFTHLVADSEGKNYQIQSLPNSDFETMVIPVGITADAGKEITFTAEAMNLQEGLKVFLEDKVTNAMTRLDQANATYKVTLNDALNGIGRFYVHTKASGVLSTTDVTLQNVSVYTTDKTILRVVGLSQGKASVKLYNMLGKQVFATSFNSVGVKDMNLPTL
;
A
#
# COMPACT_ATOMS: atom_id res chain seq x y z
N MET A 1 30.22 37.28 20.87
CA MET A 1 29.20 38.21 21.44
C MET A 1 29.16 38.31 22.98
N LYS A 2 30.15 37.79 23.76
CA LYS A 2 30.12 37.79 25.26
C LYS A 2 31.04 38.82 25.96
N LYS A 3 31.49 39.89 25.27
CA LYS A 3 32.41 40.91 25.85
C LYS A 3 31.98 42.37 25.71
N TYR A 4 30.78 42.65 25.18
CA TYR A 4 30.30 44.02 24.86
C TYR A 4 28.99 44.41 25.58
N LEU A 5 28.67 43.79 26.72
CA LEU A 5 27.40 44.02 27.43
C LEU A 5 27.58 44.52 28.88
N LYS A 6 28.55 45.42 29.12
CA LYS A 6 28.81 45.96 30.48
C LYS A 6 29.12 47.46 30.59
N ILE A 7 28.94 48.24 29.51
CA ILE A 7 29.09 49.71 29.53
C ILE A 7 27.89 50.38 28.83
N ILE A 8 26.68 50.10 29.34
CA ILE A 8 25.49 50.95 29.12
C ILE A 8 24.79 51.12 30.46
N LYS A 9 25.24 52.14 31.23
CA LYS A 9 24.48 52.89 32.25
C LYS A 9 25.46 53.82 33.00
N CYS A 10 25.65 55.04 32.49
CA CYS A 10 25.78 56.25 33.29
C CYS A 10 25.81 57.53 32.43
N ILE A 11 24.87 58.43 32.72
CA ILE A 11 24.90 59.91 32.55
C ILE A 11 24.61 60.51 31.16
N VAL A 12 23.61 61.42 31.18
CA VAL A 12 22.86 62.14 30.11
C VAL A 12 22.22 63.38 30.80
N PRO A 13 21.91 64.54 30.17
CA PRO A 13 21.97 64.97 28.75
C PRO A 13 22.82 66.26 28.51
N VAL A 14 22.75 66.85 27.30
CA VAL A 14 22.43 68.29 27.01
C VAL A 14 22.79 68.67 25.54
N PHE A 15 21.81 69.29 24.84
CA PHE A 15 21.81 70.10 23.60
C PHE A 15 23.09 70.28 22.73
N SER A 16 23.02 70.41 21.39
CA SER A 16 21.91 70.94 20.55
C SER A 16 21.76 70.26 19.17
N LYS A 17 20.52 70.22 18.68
CA LYS A 17 20.16 69.72 17.33
C LYS A 17 20.27 70.85 16.31
N LEU A 18 21.29 70.86 15.44
CA LEU A 18 21.20 71.46 14.08
C LEU A 18 22.43 71.19 13.18
N LEU A 19 23.65 71.07 13.73
CA LEU A 19 24.86 70.93 12.89
C LEU A 19 25.17 69.48 12.42
N VAL A 20 24.63 68.46 13.11
CA VAL A 20 24.87 67.04 12.79
C VAL A 20 24.12 66.56 11.54
N GLY A 21 23.05 67.26 11.13
CA GLY A 21 22.16 66.83 10.04
C GLY A 21 22.77 66.86 8.64
N ARG A 22 23.69 67.80 8.36
CA ARG A 22 24.35 67.90 7.03
C ARG A 22 25.61 67.05 6.90
N ILE A 23 26.40 66.91 7.97
CA ILE A 23 27.59 66.05 7.95
C ILE A 23 27.20 64.56 7.94
N LYS A 24 26.13 64.15 8.65
CA LYS A 24 25.63 62.77 8.52
C LYS A 24 25.14 62.46 7.10
N LYS A 25 24.43 63.36 6.41
CA LYS A 25 23.98 63.10 5.03
C LYS A 25 25.13 62.98 4.02
N LEU A 26 26.27 63.65 4.23
CA LEU A 26 27.43 63.54 3.33
C LEU A 26 28.25 62.26 3.60
N LEU A 27 28.45 61.89 4.87
CA LEU A 27 29.14 60.64 5.23
C LEU A 27 28.32 59.37 4.99
N PHE A 28 26.97 59.44 5.02
CA PHE A 28 26.13 58.30 4.64
C PHE A 28 26.10 58.05 3.12
N PHE A 29 26.42 59.06 2.30
CA PHE A 29 26.53 58.93 0.84
C PHE A 29 27.90 58.43 0.36
N LEU A 30 28.95 58.57 1.19
CA LEU A 30 30.33 58.16 0.84
C LEU A 30 30.74 56.78 1.37
N PHE A 31 29.82 56.06 2.01
CA PHE A 31 29.99 54.66 2.44
C PHE A 31 29.05 53.68 1.70
N TRP A 32 28.58 54.07 0.51
CA TRP A 32 27.68 53.27 -0.32
C TRP A 32 28.30 52.92 -1.68
N SER A 33 29.46 52.26 -1.63
CA SER A 33 30.15 51.67 -2.79
C SER A 33 30.93 50.39 -2.45
N ALA A 34 30.42 49.61 -1.49
CA ALA A 34 30.81 48.22 -1.24
C ALA A 34 29.79 47.49 -0.33
N LEU A 35 28.49 47.53 -0.67
CA LEU A 35 27.58 46.52 -0.14
C LEU A 35 27.81 45.24 -0.94
N THR A 36 28.70 44.38 -0.44
CA THR A 36 28.64 42.95 -0.77
C THR A 36 27.27 42.45 -0.32
N PHE A 37 26.38 42.16 -1.26
CA PHE A 37 25.13 41.47 -0.96
C PHE A 37 25.49 40.17 -0.22
N ALA A 38 24.99 40.01 1.00
CA ALA A 38 25.18 38.79 1.76
C ALA A 38 24.36 37.68 1.07
N GLN A 39 25.03 36.86 0.27
CA GLN A 39 24.39 35.83 -0.54
C GLN A 39 23.71 34.80 0.37
N THR A 40 22.44 34.49 0.07
CA THR A 40 21.74 33.38 0.74
C THR A 40 22.24 32.05 0.19
N SER A 41 22.61 31.13 1.08
CA SER A 41 22.98 29.77 0.67
C SER A 41 21.75 29.02 0.11
N PRO A 42 21.92 28.11 -0.85
CA PRO A 42 20.84 27.24 -1.32
C PRO A 42 20.11 26.53 -0.18
N ILE A 43 18.79 26.45 -0.28
CA ILE A 43 17.94 25.78 0.72
C ILE A 43 17.52 24.42 0.16
N SER A 44 17.92 23.34 0.81
CA SER A 44 17.48 21.98 0.44
C SER A 44 15.99 21.82 0.67
N LEU A 45 15.27 21.38 -0.35
CA LEU A 45 13.85 21.00 -0.28
C LEU A 45 13.64 19.47 -0.16
N GLY A 46 14.73 18.70 -0.25
CA GLY A 46 14.69 17.23 -0.21
C GLY A 46 14.66 16.61 -1.60
N GLU A 47 14.02 15.45 -1.73
CA GLU A 47 13.82 14.76 -3.01
C GLU A 47 12.51 15.22 -3.67
N LEU A 48 12.52 15.41 -5.00
CA LEU A 48 11.33 15.84 -5.75
C LEU A 48 10.29 14.72 -5.84
N GLN A 49 9.34 14.73 -4.90
CA GLN A 49 8.16 13.86 -4.95
C GLN A 49 7.12 14.39 -5.93
N PRO A 50 6.46 13.52 -6.72
CA PRO A 50 5.51 13.92 -7.77
C PRO A 50 4.11 14.25 -7.23
N PHE A 51 4.01 15.20 -6.29
CA PHE A 51 2.75 15.55 -5.61
C PHE A 51 1.62 15.99 -6.57
N TRP A 52 1.96 16.46 -7.76
CA TRP A 52 1.00 16.87 -8.80
C TRP A 52 0.39 15.72 -9.61
N ARG A 53 0.86 14.46 -9.44
CA ARG A 53 0.35 13.29 -10.19
C ARG A 53 -0.97 12.74 -9.62
N SER A 54 -1.94 13.64 -9.42
CA SER A 54 -3.29 13.31 -8.97
C SER A 54 -4.33 14.12 -9.74
N GLN A 55 -5.48 13.52 -10.09
CA GLN A 55 -6.59 14.24 -10.73
C GLN A 55 -7.98 13.79 -10.22
N PRO A 56 -8.97 14.69 -10.18
CA PRO A 56 -10.34 14.34 -9.90
C PRO A 56 -11.06 13.76 -11.13
N VAL A 57 -11.88 12.74 -10.91
CA VAL A 57 -12.80 12.17 -11.91
C VAL A 57 -14.24 12.24 -11.38
N LEU A 58 -15.16 12.76 -12.19
CA LEU A 58 -16.44 13.27 -11.71
C LEU A 58 -17.65 12.51 -12.25
N GLY A 59 -18.51 12.03 -11.34
CA GLY A 59 -19.90 11.71 -11.64
C GLY A 59 -20.63 12.96 -12.16
N PRO A 60 -21.52 12.84 -13.17
CA PRO A 60 -22.14 11.60 -13.66
C PRO A 60 -21.42 10.90 -14.84
N TYR A 61 -20.17 11.26 -15.17
CA TYR A 61 -19.48 10.82 -16.40
C TYR A 61 -18.45 9.70 -16.17
N LEU A 62 -18.44 9.07 -14.99
CA LEU A 62 -17.45 8.07 -14.59
C LEU A 62 -17.48 6.82 -15.49
N GLN A 63 -18.68 6.31 -15.82
CA GLN A 63 -18.83 5.16 -16.72
C GLN A 63 -18.36 5.42 -18.17
N ASP A 64 -18.27 6.69 -18.56
CA ASP A 64 -17.75 7.10 -19.88
C ASP A 64 -16.21 7.20 -19.88
N GLY A 65 -15.56 6.95 -18.73
CA GLY A 65 -14.12 7.12 -18.54
C GLY A 65 -13.68 8.57 -18.67
N ILE A 66 -14.41 9.52 -18.06
CA ILE A 66 -14.07 10.95 -18.09
C ILE A 66 -12.59 11.18 -17.73
N ASN A 67 -11.95 12.07 -18.49
CA ASN A 67 -10.52 12.41 -18.46
C ASN A 67 -9.55 11.30 -18.89
N THR A 68 -10.00 10.10 -19.26
CA THR A 68 -9.13 9.11 -19.91
C THR A 68 -8.88 9.48 -21.38
N THR A 69 -7.63 9.38 -21.83
CA THR A 69 -7.27 9.52 -23.25
C THR A 69 -6.11 8.61 -23.60
N GLU A 70 -5.99 8.29 -24.89
CA GLU A 70 -4.73 7.84 -25.45
C GLU A 70 -3.74 9.02 -25.42
N ILE A 71 -2.50 8.77 -25.01
CA ILE A 71 -1.45 9.79 -24.94
C ILE A 71 -0.86 9.96 -26.34
N PRO A 72 -0.92 11.17 -26.93
CA PRO A 72 -0.39 11.42 -28.28
C PRO A 72 1.12 11.17 -28.36
N ASP A 73 1.58 10.54 -29.44
CA ASP A 73 3.00 10.19 -29.62
C ASP A 73 3.95 11.39 -29.57
N PHE A 74 3.50 12.59 -29.96
CA PHE A 74 4.30 13.81 -29.89
C PHE A 74 4.68 14.21 -28.44
N MET A 75 3.93 13.73 -27.44
CA MET A 75 4.26 13.92 -26.01
C MET A 75 5.50 13.10 -25.58
N LEU A 76 5.85 12.06 -26.34
CA LEU A 76 6.97 11.15 -26.07
C LEU A 76 8.25 11.55 -26.83
N GLN A 77 8.15 12.51 -27.75
CA GLN A 77 9.20 12.87 -28.71
C GLN A 77 9.85 14.23 -28.36
N THR A 78 10.32 14.36 -27.12
CA THR A 78 10.92 15.59 -26.57
C THR A 78 12.13 15.25 -25.69
N ASP A 79 12.93 16.24 -25.27
CA ASP A 79 14.01 16.03 -24.28
C ASP A 79 13.46 15.83 -22.85
N PHE A 80 12.17 16.06 -22.64
CA PHE A 80 11.43 15.83 -21.39
C PHE A 80 10.19 14.97 -21.67
N PRO A 81 10.38 13.69 -22.06
CA PRO A 81 9.29 12.87 -22.60
C PRO A 81 8.26 12.53 -21.53
N TYR A 82 6.97 12.55 -21.91
CA TYR A 82 5.87 12.17 -21.02
C TYR A 82 6.04 10.76 -20.46
N GLN A 83 5.91 10.63 -19.13
CA GLN A 83 6.05 9.36 -18.43
C GLN A 83 4.70 8.62 -18.40
N LYS A 84 4.50 7.72 -19.37
CA LYS A 84 3.32 6.83 -19.44
C LYS A 84 3.22 5.97 -18.18
N ARG A 85 2.03 5.93 -17.59
CA ARG A 85 1.77 5.01 -16.48
C ARG A 85 1.90 3.56 -16.98
N SER A 86 2.56 2.72 -16.19
CA SER A 86 2.74 1.30 -16.47
C SER A 86 2.41 0.45 -15.24
N LEU A 87 2.02 -0.79 -15.47
CA LEU A 87 1.80 -1.80 -14.44
C LEU A 87 2.50 -3.08 -14.91
N ASN A 88 3.34 -3.67 -14.04
CA ASN A 88 4.13 -4.87 -14.36
C ASN A 88 4.93 -4.74 -15.69
N GLY A 89 5.52 -3.56 -15.93
CA GLY A 89 6.28 -3.26 -17.15
C GLY A 89 5.45 -3.05 -18.42
N THR A 90 4.12 -3.15 -18.36
CA THR A 90 3.22 -2.90 -19.50
C THR A 90 2.62 -1.51 -19.41
N SER A 91 2.85 -0.66 -20.42
CA SER A 91 2.18 0.65 -20.54
C SER A 91 0.74 0.50 -21.02
N PHE A 92 -0.16 1.32 -20.48
CA PHE A 92 -1.55 1.35 -20.92
C PHE A 92 -1.72 2.13 -22.23
N THR A 93 -2.71 1.75 -23.05
CA THR A 93 -3.08 2.48 -24.28
C THR A 93 -3.85 3.77 -23.99
N LYS A 94 -4.52 3.85 -22.83
CA LYS A 94 -5.15 5.06 -22.31
C LYS A 94 -4.79 5.25 -20.84
N GLU A 95 -4.78 6.50 -20.39
CA GLU A 95 -4.62 6.87 -18.98
C GLU A 95 -5.32 8.21 -18.71
N VAL A 96 -5.46 8.59 -17.43
CA VAL A 96 -5.75 9.97 -17.05
C VAL A 96 -4.39 10.69 -17.04
N PRO A 97 -4.13 11.67 -17.95
CA PRO A 97 -2.77 12.14 -18.16
C PRO A 97 -2.19 12.86 -16.94
N PHE A 98 -0.92 12.57 -16.60
CA PHE A 98 -0.25 13.06 -15.39
C PHE A 98 -1.02 12.72 -14.10
N ALA A 99 -1.61 11.53 -14.00
CA ALA A 99 -2.23 11.06 -12.78
C ALA A 99 -1.89 9.59 -12.49
N ASP A 100 -1.39 9.33 -11.29
CA ASP A 100 -1.29 8.00 -10.70
C ASP A 100 -2.43 7.75 -9.70
N ASN A 101 -2.90 8.83 -9.04
CA ASN A 101 -3.94 8.80 -8.02
C ASN A 101 -5.20 9.50 -8.53
N LEU A 102 -6.39 8.93 -8.25
CA LEU A 102 -7.66 9.54 -8.66
C LEU A 102 -8.58 9.79 -7.46
N SER A 103 -9.21 10.97 -7.42
CA SER A 103 -10.34 11.20 -6.52
C SER A 103 -11.66 10.99 -7.28
N VAL A 104 -12.45 10.03 -6.82
CA VAL A 104 -13.69 9.58 -7.48
C VAL A 104 -14.88 10.26 -6.81
N VAL A 105 -15.45 11.26 -7.49
CA VAL A 105 -16.42 12.19 -6.90
C VAL A 105 -17.84 11.89 -7.39
N ARG A 106 -18.83 11.92 -6.47
CA ARG A 106 -20.25 11.57 -6.73
C ARG A 106 -20.45 10.15 -7.24
N LEU A 107 -19.71 9.20 -6.66
CA LEU A 107 -19.81 7.79 -6.99
C LEU A 107 -21.21 7.20 -6.66
N LEU A 108 -21.89 7.75 -5.64
CA LEU A 108 -23.18 7.26 -5.14
C LEU A 108 -24.40 7.67 -5.99
N GLY A 109 -24.36 8.82 -6.67
CA GLY A 109 -25.52 9.38 -7.39
C GLY A 109 -25.93 10.77 -6.88
N GLY A 110 -27.22 10.95 -6.59
CA GLY A 110 -27.83 12.19 -6.16
C GLY A 110 -27.76 13.30 -7.22
N TYR A 111 -27.67 12.95 -8.51
CA TYR A 111 -27.30 13.89 -9.57
C TYR A 111 -28.38 14.92 -9.90
N SER A 112 -27.96 16.09 -10.40
CA SER A 112 -28.82 17.09 -11.07
C SER A 112 -28.98 16.85 -12.59
N LYS A 113 -28.10 16.04 -13.20
CA LYS A 113 -28.11 15.66 -14.62
C LYS A 113 -27.38 14.34 -14.82
N TYR A 114 -27.68 13.58 -15.87
CA TYR A 114 -27.01 12.31 -16.19
C TYR A 114 -26.88 12.09 -17.71
N PRO A 115 -25.79 11.48 -18.23
CA PRO A 115 -25.66 11.14 -19.64
C PRO A 115 -26.86 10.34 -20.17
N GLY A 116 -27.39 10.72 -21.33
CA GLY A 116 -28.59 10.10 -21.92
C GLY A 116 -29.92 10.58 -21.34
N VAL A 117 -29.94 11.33 -20.22
CA VAL A 117 -31.14 11.97 -19.68
C VAL A 117 -31.23 13.41 -20.17
N THR A 118 -32.32 13.79 -20.82
CA THR A 118 -32.50 15.14 -21.38
C THR A 118 -32.94 16.13 -20.31
N GLY A 119 -32.11 17.14 -20.04
CA GLY A 119 -32.41 18.26 -19.16
C GLY A 119 -31.38 18.47 -18.06
N THR A 120 -31.68 19.36 -17.12
CA THR A 120 -30.94 19.53 -15.87
C THR A 120 -31.95 19.92 -14.80
N LEU A 121 -31.91 19.25 -13.66
CA LEU A 121 -32.79 19.49 -12.54
C LEU A 121 -32.40 20.80 -11.88
N THR A 122 -33.29 21.79 -11.94
CA THR A 122 -33.12 23.14 -11.37
C THR A 122 -34.17 23.50 -10.33
N ASP A 123 -35.29 22.76 -10.28
CA ASP A 123 -36.39 22.94 -9.35
C ASP A 123 -36.96 21.56 -8.99
N LEU A 124 -37.26 21.34 -7.70
CA LEU A 124 -37.83 20.08 -7.18
C LEU A 124 -39.37 20.14 -7.06
N THR A 125 -39.98 21.29 -7.34
CA THR A 125 -41.40 21.58 -7.09
C THR A 125 -42.27 21.60 -8.35
N THR A 126 -41.67 21.75 -9.54
CA THR A 126 -42.38 21.74 -10.83
C THR A 126 -42.68 20.32 -11.30
N ALA A 127 -43.70 20.15 -12.16
CA ALA A 127 -44.07 18.84 -12.70
C ALA A 127 -42.95 18.26 -13.59
N GLU A 128 -42.28 19.12 -14.35
CA GLU A 128 -41.10 18.80 -15.15
C GLU A 128 -39.93 18.37 -14.26
N GLY A 129 -39.68 19.11 -13.17
CA GLY A 129 -38.64 18.79 -12.18
C GLY A 129 -38.86 17.45 -11.49
N ILE A 130 -40.10 17.17 -11.06
CA ILE A 130 -40.48 15.87 -10.47
C ILE A 130 -40.31 14.72 -11.48
N THR A 131 -40.67 14.94 -12.75
CA THR A 131 -40.51 13.95 -13.82
C THR A 131 -39.03 13.64 -14.07
N LEU A 132 -38.19 14.67 -14.16
CA LEU A 132 -36.74 14.52 -14.35
C LEU A 132 -36.06 13.89 -13.13
N LEU A 133 -36.45 14.26 -11.91
CA LEU A 133 -35.97 13.65 -10.67
C LEU A 133 -36.24 12.14 -10.65
N ASN A 134 -37.43 11.71 -11.10
CA ASN A 134 -37.77 10.28 -11.18
C ASN A 134 -36.89 9.52 -12.17
N GLN A 135 -36.44 10.14 -13.26
CA GLN A 135 -35.46 9.54 -14.18
C GLN A 135 -34.05 9.52 -13.59
N LEU A 136 -33.65 10.55 -12.84
CA LEU A 136 -32.32 10.64 -12.24
C LEU A 136 -32.12 9.63 -11.09
N ARG A 137 -33.20 9.28 -10.38
CA ARG A 137 -33.23 8.21 -9.36
C ARG A 137 -32.83 6.83 -9.86
N ASP A 138 -32.96 6.54 -11.15
CA ASP A 138 -32.51 5.26 -11.71
C ASP A 138 -30.98 5.10 -11.68
N TYR A 139 -30.27 6.22 -11.52
CA TYR A 139 -28.81 6.28 -11.42
C TYR A 139 -28.32 6.50 -9.97
N ASP A 140 -29.19 6.34 -8.98
CA ASP A 140 -28.79 6.31 -7.57
C ASP A 140 -28.36 4.90 -7.15
N PHE A 141 -27.23 4.80 -6.45
CA PHE A 141 -26.74 3.55 -5.88
C PHE A 141 -27.68 2.97 -4.82
N ALA A 142 -28.32 3.84 -4.03
CA ALA A 142 -29.28 3.48 -2.99
C ALA A 142 -30.63 4.13 -3.29
N TYR A 143 -31.70 3.34 -3.28
CA TYR A 143 -33.06 3.76 -3.62
C TYR A 143 -34.09 3.03 -2.74
N LYS A 144 -35.36 3.47 -2.75
CA LYS A 144 -36.44 2.81 -1.97
C LYS A 144 -37.41 2.06 -2.86
N ASN A 145 -37.36 0.73 -2.79
CA ASN A 145 -38.35 -0.15 -3.40
C ASN A 145 -39.47 -0.44 -2.39
N ASN A 146 -40.69 0.07 -2.65
CA ASN A 146 -41.82 -0.04 -1.71
C ASN A 146 -41.51 0.40 -0.26
N GLY A 147 -40.64 1.40 -0.11
CA GLY A 147 -40.18 1.91 1.19
C GLY A 147 -39.00 1.16 1.81
N VAL A 148 -38.57 0.03 1.24
CA VAL A 148 -37.39 -0.74 1.67
C VAL A 148 -36.15 -0.22 0.96
N LEU A 149 -35.09 0.09 1.71
CA LEU A 149 -33.79 0.46 1.16
C LEU A 149 -33.22 -0.68 0.32
N THR A 150 -32.88 -0.39 -0.94
CA THR A 150 -32.36 -1.34 -1.92
C THR A 150 -31.17 -0.72 -2.64
N PHE A 151 -30.24 -1.55 -3.12
CA PHE A 151 -28.96 -1.11 -3.69
C PHE A 151 -28.75 -1.57 -5.13
N ARG A 152 -27.88 -0.85 -5.85
CA ARG A 152 -27.52 -1.05 -7.26
C ARG A 152 -25.99 -1.19 -7.43
N PRO A 153 -25.37 -2.29 -6.95
CA PRO A 153 -23.91 -2.48 -7.00
C PRO A 153 -23.32 -2.42 -8.42
N GLU A 154 -24.11 -2.79 -9.43
CA GLU A 154 -23.73 -2.70 -10.84
C GLU A 154 -23.41 -1.27 -11.29
N LEU A 155 -24.04 -0.25 -10.68
CA LEU A 155 -23.72 1.15 -10.97
C LEU A 155 -22.32 1.53 -10.48
N ILE A 156 -21.89 1.03 -9.33
CA ILE A 156 -20.53 1.27 -8.79
C ILE A 156 -19.49 0.58 -9.68
N GLN A 157 -19.74 -0.66 -10.06
CA GLN A 157 -18.88 -1.41 -10.97
C GLN A 157 -18.73 -0.67 -12.32
N ASN A 158 -19.84 -0.30 -12.95
CA ASN A 158 -19.83 0.41 -14.23
C ASN A 158 -19.10 1.77 -14.17
N ARG A 159 -19.18 2.49 -13.03
CA ARG A 159 -18.50 3.78 -12.83
C ARG A 159 -16.99 3.62 -12.63
N LEU A 160 -16.53 2.55 -11.98
CA LEU A 160 -15.11 2.34 -11.69
C LEU A 160 -14.38 1.57 -12.79
N GLN A 161 -15.08 0.72 -13.55
CA GLN A 161 -14.48 -0.18 -14.54
C GLN A 161 -13.56 0.53 -15.56
N PRO A 162 -13.88 1.73 -16.10
CA PRO A 162 -12.99 2.43 -17.03
C PRO A 162 -11.61 2.79 -16.45
N TYR A 163 -11.51 2.93 -15.13
CA TYR A 163 -10.27 3.26 -14.41
C TYR A 163 -9.57 2.00 -13.91
N LEU A 164 -10.32 1.03 -13.37
CA LEU A 164 -9.79 -0.26 -12.92
C LEU A 164 -9.21 -1.09 -14.08
N ALA A 165 -9.82 -1.05 -15.26
CA ALA A 165 -9.27 -1.67 -16.48
C ALA A 165 -7.93 -1.04 -16.93
N LEU A 166 -7.65 0.18 -16.49
CA LEU A 166 -6.37 0.87 -16.68
C LEU A 166 -5.47 0.73 -15.43
N GLY A 167 -5.84 -0.07 -14.43
CA GLY A 167 -5.06 -0.36 -13.22
C GLY A 167 -5.02 0.76 -12.17
N TYR A 168 -5.98 1.69 -12.17
CA TYR A 168 -6.07 2.74 -11.14
C TYR A 168 -6.64 2.16 -9.83
N GLU A 169 -5.75 1.80 -8.91
CA GLU A 169 -6.11 1.11 -7.66
C GLU A 169 -5.90 1.97 -6.39
N ASP A 170 -5.04 3.01 -6.41
CA ASP A 170 -5.03 4.07 -5.38
C ASP A 170 -6.13 5.09 -5.72
N LEU A 171 -7.32 4.84 -5.17
CA LEU A 171 -8.50 5.70 -5.33
C LEU A 171 -8.87 6.37 -4.01
N THR A 172 -9.12 7.68 -4.09
CA THR A 172 -9.81 8.44 -3.05
C THR A 172 -11.30 8.50 -3.37
N VAL A 173 -12.10 7.63 -2.75
CA VAL A 173 -13.55 7.58 -2.90
C VAL A 173 -14.18 8.74 -2.13
N VAL A 174 -14.77 9.69 -2.83
CA VAL A 174 -15.44 10.84 -2.22
C VAL A 174 -16.94 10.58 -2.13
N LEU A 175 -17.45 10.57 -0.90
CA LEU A 175 -18.88 10.43 -0.58
C LEU A 175 -19.59 11.78 -0.76
N ASP A 176 -19.57 12.29 -2.00
CA ASP A 176 -20.21 13.54 -2.45
C ASP A 176 -21.57 13.26 -3.08
N ASN A 177 -22.51 14.21 -2.93
CA ASN A 177 -23.96 14.06 -3.16
C ASN A 177 -24.65 12.94 -2.33
N ILE A 178 -25.93 13.16 -2.00
CA ILE A 178 -26.78 12.18 -1.33
C ILE A 178 -27.80 11.57 -2.31
N PRO A 179 -27.88 10.24 -2.49
CA PRO A 179 -28.96 9.59 -3.24
C PRO A 179 -30.35 10.13 -2.87
N TRP A 180 -31.17 10.46 -3.87
CA TRP A 180 -32.37 11.29 -3.69
C TRP A 180 -33.39 10.68 -2.73
N ASP A 181 -33.52 9.35 -2.72
CA ASP A 181 -34.44 8.62 -1.82
C ASP A 181 -34.00 8.56 -0.35
N LEU A 182 -32.75 8.92 -0.05
CA LEU A 182 -32.31 9.11 1.33
C LEU A 182 -32.77 10.46 1.91
N THR A 183 -33.36 11.35 1.10
CA THR A 183 -33.87 12.66 1.52
C THR A 183 -35.36 12.83 1.23
N THR A 184 -36.16 13.36 2.17
CA THR A 184 -37.55 13.77 1.89
C THR A 184 -37.57 15.10 1.16
N ASN A 185 -38.70 15.50 0.56
CA ASN A 185 -38.85 16.84 -0.03
C ASN A 185 -38.57 18.01 0.94
N THR A 186 -38.56 17.78 2.27
CA THR A 186 -38.18 18.80 3.27
C THR A 186 -36.68 18.88 3.55
N ASN A 187 -35.95 17.78 3.32
CA ASN A 187 -34.51 17.66 3.59
C ASN A 187 -33.68 17.65 2.30
N ALA A 188 -34.29 17.31 1.17
CA ALA A 188 -33.75 17.41 -0.17
C ALA A 188 -33.42 18.88 -0.47
N SER A 189 -32.20 19.11 -0.93
CA SER A 189 -31.72 20.46 -1.22
C SER A 189 -30.85 20.39 -2.46
N LEU A 190 -31.21 21.15 -3.48
CA LEU A 190 -30.55 21.12 -4.77
C LEU A 190 -29.43 22.16 -4.84
N ASN A 191 -28.31 21.78 -5.44
CA ASN A 191 -27.33 22.72 -6.01
C ASN A 191 -27.04 22.33 -7.47
N SER A 192 -26.13 23.05 -8.13
CA SER A 192 -25.76 22.82 -9.53
C SER A 192 -25.26 21.38 -9.83
N TYR A 193 -24.80 20.65 -8.82
CA TYR A 193 -24.17 19.34 -8.92
C TYR A 193 -25.06 18.18 -8.47
N GLY A 194 -26.13 18.45 -7.71
CA GLY A 194 -27.05 17.44 -7.22
C GLY A 194 -27.65 17.75 -5.85
N ASN A 195 -27.99 16.67 -5.13
CA ASN A 195 -28.58 16.70 -3.81
C ASN A 195 -27.53 16.92 -2.72
N LYS A 196 -27.59 18.09 -2.08
CA LYS A 196 -26.84 18.50 -0.90
C LYS A 196 -27.66 18.40 0.41
N GLY A 197 -28.77 17.66 0.38
CA GLY A 197 -29.64 17.45 1.54
C GLY A 197 -28.99 16.61 2.65
N VAL A 198 -29.62 16.57 3.82
CA VAL A 198 -29.20 15.68 4.93
C VAL A 198 -29.99 14.37 4.84
N PRO A 199 -29.35 13.18 4.92
CA PRO A 199 -30.07 11.91 4.97
C PRO A 199 -31.10 11.87 6.10
N ASN A 200 -32.32 11.41 5.81
CA ASN A 200 -33.42 11.32 6.77
C ASN A 200 -33.14 10.34 7.92
N SER A 201 -32.37 9.30 7.62
CA SER A 201 -32.03 8.21 8.54
C SER A 201 -30.53 8.00 8.52
N SER A 202 -29.88 8.19 9.67
CA SER A 202 -28.46 7.87 9.84
C SER A 202 -28.19 6.38 9.73
N GLN A 203 -29.18 5.52 10.02
CA GLN A 203 -29.09 4.08 9.79
C GLN A 203 -29.07 3.77 8.29
N GLU A 204 -29.99 4.32 7.49
CA GLU A 204 -30.00 4.09 6.04
C GLU A 204 -28.72 4.61 5.37
N TRP A 205 -28.12 5.69 5.91
CA TRP A 205 -26.81 6.16 5.49
C TRP A 205 -25.67 5.19 5.87
N TYR A 206 -25.64 4.69 7.11
CA TYR A 206 -24.71 3.64 7.54
C TYR A 206 -24.81 2.39 6.66
N ASP A 207 -26.03 1.94 6.37
CA ASP A 207 -26.30 0.75 5.55
C ASP A 207 -25.83 0.99 4.10
N THR A 208 -26.09 2.17 3.55
CA THR A 208 -25.61 2.58 2.21
C THR A 208 -24.08 2.57 2.12
N ILE A 209 -23.37 3.08 3.13
CA ILE A 209 -21.90 3.07 3.10
C ILE A 209 -21.33 1.69 3.37
N SER A 210 -22.01 0.86 4.18
CA SER A 210 -21.64 -0.54 4.39
C SER A 210 -21.74 -1.33 3.09
N GLU A 211 -22.84 -1.17 2.34
CA GLU A 211 -23.01 -1.84 1.04
C GLU A 211 -22.04 -1.31 -0.02
N LEU A 212 -21.72 -0.01 -0.04
CA LEU A 212 -20.67 0.53 -0.91
C LEU A 212 -19.34 -0.17 -0.64
N CYS A 213 -18.95 -0.31 0.62
CA CYS A 213 -17.70 -0.98 1.00
C CYS A 213 -17.71 -2.47 0.62
N THR A 214 -18.82 -3.17 0.84
CA THR A 214 -19.01 -4.57 0.40
C THR A 214 -18.93 -4.71 -1.12
N THR A 215 -19.55 -3.78 -1.86
CA THR A 215 -19.49 -3.70 -3.33
C THR A 215 -18.05 -3.50 -3.81
N LEU A 216 -17.28 -2.61 -3.15
CA LEU A 216 -15.87 -2.39 -3.46
C LEU A 216 -15.03 -3.65 -3.21
N ILE A 217 -15.26 -4.40 -2.12
CA ILE A 217 -14.63 -5.72 -1.90
C ILE A 217 -14.96 -6.68 -3.06
N GLY A 218 -16.20 -6.72 -3.51
CA GLY A 218 -16.61 -7.55 -4.66
C GLY A 218 -15.95 -7.16 -5.99
N ILE A 219 -15.62 -5.88 -6.18
CA ILE A 219 -15.02 -5.35 -7.41
C ILE A 219 -13.49 -5.56 -7.47
N MET A 220 -12.76 -5.29 -6.37
CA MET A 220 -11.28 -5.27 -6.37
C MET A 220 -10.62 -6.23 -5.36
N GLY A 221 -11.40 -6.97 -4.58
CA GLY A 221 -10.90 -7.87 -3.54
C GLY A 221 -10.52 -7.15 -2.24
N THR A 222 -10.56 -7.90 -1.14
CA THR A 222 -10.41 -7.37 0.23
C THR A 222 -9.10 -6.62 0.45
N GLU A 223 -7.97 -7.09 -0.10
CA GLU A 223 -6.67 -6.45 0.12
C GLU A 223 -6.60 -5.05 -0.52
N LYS A 224 -7.07 -4.91 -1.77
CA LYS A 224 -7.07 -3.63 -2.49
C LYS A 224 -8.13 -2.68 -1.93
N ALA A 225 -9.31 -3.19 -1.63
CA ALA A 225 -10.38 -2.39 -1.01
C ALA A 225 -9.95 -1.82 0.36
N ASN A 226 -9.16 -2.55 1.15
CA ASN A 226 -8.59 -2.04 2.41
C ASN A 226 -7.45 -1.03 2.24
N LYS A 227 -6.94 -0.78 1.02
CA LYS A 227 -5.97 0.30 0.73
C LYS A 227 -6.65 1.59 0.25
N LEU A 228 -7.97 1.57 0.04
CA LEU A 228 -8.73 2.73 -0.41
C LEU A 228 -8.68 3.87 0.60
N ARG A 229 -8.83 5.09 0.06
CA ARG A 229 -8.94 6.33 0.82
C ARG A 229 -10.37 6.85 0.67
N PHE A 230 -10.96 7.36 1.74
CA PHE A 230 -12.30 7.92 1.75
C PHE A 230 -12.29 9.39 2.15
N ARG A 231 -13.19 10.17 1.55
CA ARG A 231 -13.43 11.59 1.91
C ARG A 231 -14.92 11.82 2.08
N ILE A 232 -15.35 12.33 3.24
CA ILE A 232 -16.78 12.63 3.48
C ILE A 232 -17.16 13.95 2.81
N GLY A 233 -17.51 13.86 1.53
CA GLY A 233 -18.06 14.96 0.74
C GLY A 233 -17.04 15.94 0.17
N THR A 234 -17.57 17.03 -0.38
CA THR A 234 -16.82 18.10 -1.04
C THR A 234 -17.25 19.44 -0.47
N GLU A 235 -16.33 20.23 0.08
CA GLU A 235 -16.60 21.62 0.54
C GLU A 235 -17.78 21.77 1.53
N MET A 236 -18.10 20.72 2.29
CA MET A 236 -19.31 20.64 3.12
C MET A 236 -19.30 21.53 4.39
N ASN A 237 -18.32 22.42 4.52
CA ASN A 237 -18.37 23.55 5.45
C ASN A 237 -19.41 24.62 5.05
N GLY A 238 -19.88 24.66 3.80
CA GLY A 238 -20.90 25.63 3.34
C GLY A 238 -22.29 25.05 3.04
N LEU A 239 -23.33 25.88 3.21
CA LEU A 239 -24.74 25.52 2.96
C LEU A 239 -25.03 25.25 1.47
N GLU A 240 -24.17 25.75 0.59
CA GLU A 240 -24.15 25.51 -0.85
C GLU A 240 -23.65 24.10 -1.22
N ARG A 241 -23.08 23.36 -0.25
CA ARG A 241 -22.55 21.99 -0.41
C ARG A 241 -23.15 20.97 0.56
N PHE A 242 -23.55 21.38 1.76
CA PHE A 242 -24.26 20.54 2.73
C PHE A 242 -25.32 21.36 3.49
N ASN A 243 -26.59 21.08 3.22
CA ASN A 243 -27.74 21.82 3.75
C ASN A 243 -28.16 21.32 5.15
N GLY A 244 -27.21 21.22 6.07
CA GLY A 244 -27.42 20.74 7.43
C GLY A 244 -26.64 21.55 8.47
N THR A 245 -26.93 21.32 9.75
CA THR A 245 -26.15 21.87 10.87
C THR A 245 -24.86 21.06 11.10
N GLU A 246 -23.88 21.65 11.79
CA GLU A 246 -22.67 20.96 12.24
C GLU A 246 -22.96 19.63 12.96
N ALA A 247 -23.96 19.60 13.86
CA ALA A 247 -24.35 18.38 14.56
C ALA A 247 -24.91 17.29 13.62
N GLN A 248 -25.64 17.68 12.58
CA GLN A 248 -26.09 16.76 11.52
C GLN A 248 -24.93 16.28 10.65
N PHE A 249 -23.93 17.14 10.39
CA PHE A 249 -22.71 16.73 9.69
C PHE A 249 -21.91 15.72 10.51
N ILE A 250 -21.70 15.95 11.81
CA ILE A 250 -20.99 15.00 12.69
C ILE A 250 -21.69 13.63 12.67
N ASN A 251 -23.02 13.58 12.84
CA ASN A 251 -23.78 12.33 12.74
C ASN A 251 -23.67 11.66 11.34
N HIS A 252 -23.62 12.45 10.27
CA HIS A 252 -23.43 11.97 8.90
C HIS A 252 -22.02 11.38 8.68
N TYR A 253 -20.98 12.09 9.13
CA TYR A 253 -19.60 11.61 9.14
C TYR A 253 -19.48 10.32 9.96
N ASP A 254 -20.02 10.31 11.18
CA ASP A 254 -19.86 9.20 12.11
C ASP A 254 -20.47 7.89 11.63
N ASN A 255 -21.62 7.95 10.96
CA ASN A 255 -22.26 6.76 10.40
C ASN A 255 -21.50 6.25 9.16
N ALA A 256 -20.93 7.13 8.32
CA ALA A 256 -20.03 6.69 7.25
C ALA A 256 -18.73 6.10 7.81
N ALA A 257 -18.12 6.74 8.80
CA ALA A 257 -16.88 6.30 9.43
C ALA A 257 -17.01 4.93 10.10
N ALA A 258 -18.10 4.72 10.84
CA ALA A 258 -18.41 3.44 11.47
C ALA A 258 -18.63 2.32 10.44
N ALA A 259 -19.32 2.62 9.32
CA ALA A 259 -19.54 1.65 8.24
C ALA A 259 -18.22 1.26 7.54
N ILE A 260 -17.38 2.26 7.21
CA ILE A 260 -16.07 2.04 6.58
C ILE A 260 -15.17 1.21 7.51
N GLN A 261 -15.03 1.59 8.79
CA GLN A 261 -14.18 0.84 9.73
C GLN A 261 -14.68 -0.58 9.99
N PHE A 262 -16.00 -0.83 9.92
CA PHE A 262 -16.57 -2.16 10.10
C PHE A 262 -16.30 -3.10 8.92
N VAL A 263 -16.41 -2.62 7.68
CA VAL A 263 -16.27 -3.44 6.46
C VAL A 263 -14.83 -3.44 5.91
N LEU A 264 -14.12 -2.31 6.03
CA LEU A 264 -12.78 -2.05 5.52
C LEU A 264 -11.89 -1.45 6.63
N PRO A 265 -11.52 -2.22 7.67
CA PRO A 265 -10.76 -1.71 8.82
C PRO A 265 -9.36 -1.15 8.48
N GLY A 266 -8.78 -1.56 7.35
CA GLY A 266 -7.52 -1.01 6.84
C GLY A 266 -7.68 0.28 6.03
N ALA A 267 -8.89 0.58 5.54
CA ALA A 267 -9.12 1.75 4.70
C ALA A 267 -8.96 3.04 5.51
N THR A 268 -8.55 4.09 4.80
CA THR A 268 -8.26 5.39 5.40
C THR A 268 -9.40 6.37 5.11
N LEU A 269 -9.61 7.37 5.98
CA LEU A 269 -10.79 8.23 5.93
C LEU A 269 -10.47 9.65 6.40
N SER A 270 -10.90 10.67 5.67
CA SER A 270 -10.83 12.07 6.10
C SER A 270 -12.13 12.87 5.90
N LEU A 271 -12.12 14.07 6.46
CA LEU A 271 -13.11 15.13 6.27
C LEU A 271 -13.12 15.61 4.80
N PHE A 272 -14.19 16.28 4.39
CA PHE A 272 -14.24 17.03 3.12
C PHE A 272 -13.01 17.93 2.93
N ASN A 273 -12.68 18.22 1.68
CA ASN A 273 -11.82 19.35 1.35
C ASN A 273 -12.53 20.65 1.77
N ILE A 274 -11.91 21.43 2.64
CA ILE A 274 -12.46 22.71 3.13
C ILE A 274 -12.49 23.73 1.98
N SER A 275 -13.57 24.48 1.80
CA SER A 275 -13.71 25.47 0.69
C SER A 275 -12.87 26.74 0.82
N SER A 276 -11.95 26.80 1.78
CA SER A 276 -11.07 27.95 2.00
C SER A 276 -9.77 27.52 2.67
N ASN A 277 -8.66 28.12 2.23
CA ASN A 277 -7.34 28.02 2.87
C ASN A 277 -7.16 28.98 4.07
N THR A 278 -8.09 29.91 4.30
CA THR A 278 -7.87 31.06 5.20
C THR A 278 -8.50 30.84 6.56
N PHE A 279 -7.68 30.80 7.62
CA PHE A 279 -8.09 30.48 8.99
C PHE A 279 -9.32 31.27 9.50
N SER A 280 -9.43 32.55 9.16
CA SER A 280 -10.58 33.39 9.54
C SER A 280 -11.88 32.97 8.84
N ASN A 281 -11.81 32.60 7.55
CA ASN A 281 -13.00 32.23 6.78
C ASN A 281 -13.52 30.87 7.26
N ILE A 282 -12.62 29.89 7.42
CA ILE A 282 -12.92 28.54 7.91
C ILE A 282 -13.71 28.56 9.23
N ASN A 283 -13.41 29.51 10.13
CA ASN A 283 -14.05 29.61 11.44
C ASN A 283 -15.35 30.45 11.46
N ASN A 284 -15.55 31.41 10.55
CA ASN A 284 -16.56 32.47 10.73
C ASN A 284 -17.68 32.49 9.67
N VAL A 285 -17.58 31.71 8.59
CA VAL A 285 -18.45 31.86 7.39
C VAL A 285 -19.32 30.61 7.11
N HIS A 286 -19.24 29.60 7.98
CA HIS A 286 -19.61 28.22 7.66
C HIS A 286 -20.60 27.58 8.65
N ASN A 287 -21.49 26.71 8.14
CA ASN A 287 -22.50 25.98 8.94
C ASN A 287 -21.96 24.69 9.58
N VAL A 288 -20.79 24.23 9.13
CA VAL A 288 -20.03 23.12 9.72
C VAL A 288 -18.60 23.60 9.96
N GLY A 289 -18.18 23.70 11.23
CA GLY A 289 -16.83 24.15 11.57
C GLY A 289 -15.79 23.05 11.34
N ALA A 290 -14.96 23.19 10.29
CA ALA A 290 -14.01 22.14 9.91
C ALA A 290 -13.07 21.73 11.06
N PHE A 291 -12.47 22.69 11.77
CA PHE A 291 -11.62 22.39 12.94
C PHE A 291 -12.39 21.76 14.11
N ARG A 292 -13.67 22.12 14.30
CA ARG A 292 -14.54 21.55 15.33
C ARG A 292 -14.86 20.09 15.02
N VAL A 293 -15.06 19.73 13.76
CA VAL A 293 -15.23 18.35 13.30
C VAL A 293 -13.91 17.57 13.36
N LEU A 294 -12.78 18.13 12.92
CA LEU A 294 -11.46 17.48 13.07
C LEU A 294 -11.16 17.17 14.55
N ASN A 295 -11.51 18.08 15.47
CA ASN A 295 -11.41 17.84 16.90
C ASN A 295 -12.37 16.74 17.40
N HIS A 296 -13.62 16.71 16.91
CA HIS A 296 -14.55 15.63 17.23
C HIS A 296 -13.93 14.27 16.87
N ILE A 297 -13.45 14.14 15.63
CA ILE A 297 -12.89 12.89 15.07
C ILE A 297 -11.73 12.32 15.92
N ALA A 298 -10.84 13.17 16.44
CA ALA A 298 -9.71 12.70 17.25
C ALA A 298 -10.01 12.59 18.76
N ASN A 299 -10.87 13.47 19.30
CA ASN A 299 -10.97 13.67 20.74
C ASN A 299 -12.29 13.21 21.38
N GLU A 300 -13.36 13.05 20.61
CA GLU A 300 -14.67 12.59 21.07
C GLU A 300 -14.95 11.14 20.62
N ASN A 301 -16.02 10.54 21.17
CA ASN A 301 -16.49 9.24 20.70
C ASN A 301 -17.42 9.44 19.50
N ASN A 302 -17.26 8.58 18.51
CA ASN A 302 -18.15 8.46 17.36
C ASN A 302 -19.57 8.13 17.85
N GLN A 303 -20.56 8.88 17.39
CA GLN A 303 -21.95 8.79 17.83
C GLN A 303 -22.64 7.47 17.46
N LYS A 304 -22.12 6.74 16.46
CA LYS A 304 -22.67 5.45 16.01
C LYS A 304 -22.11 4.26 16.80
N THR A 305 -20.81 4.23 17.08
CA THR A 305 -20.16 3.11 17.79
C THR A 305 -20.09 3.32 19.30
N GLY A 306 -20.19 4.57 19.79
CA GLY A 306 -19.97 4.92 21.18
C GLY A 306 -18.50 4.87 21.62
N ALA A 307 -17.57 4.59 20.70
CA ALA A 307 -16.13 4.52 20.92
C ALA A 307 -15.39 5.58 20.09
N LYS A 308 -14.12 5.86 20.41
CA LYS A 308 -13.28 6.68 19.52
C LYS A 308 -12.99 5.93 18.22
N LEU A 309 -12.87 6.69 17.13
CA LEU A 309 -12.37 6.15 15.86
C LEU A 309 -10.92 5.68 16.04
N THR A 310 -10.62 4.46 15.60
CA THR A 310 -9.27 3.86 15.73
C THR A 310 -8.28 4.47 14.73
N ASN A 311 -8.76 4.82 13.54
CA ASN A 311 -7.99 5.50 12.50
C ASN A 311 -8.30 7.00 12.53
N ILE A 312 -7.30 7.82 12.86
CA ILE A 312 -7.33 9.28 12.70
C ILE A 312 -7.17 9.61 11.21
N PRO A 313 -7.78 10.69 10.67
CA PRO A 313 -7.61 11.08 9.30
C PRO A 313 -6.17 11.22 8.85
N ASN A 314 -5.84 10.48 7.79
CA ASN A 314 -4.51 10.39 7.20
C ASN A 314 -4.17 11.56 6.27
N PHE A 315 -5.09 12.51 6.05
CA PHE A 315 -4.84 13.73 5.28
C PHE A 315 -5.74 14.87 5.75
N VAL A 316 -5.29 16.11 5.55
CA VAL A 316 -6.10 17.32 5.73
C VAL A 316 -6.06 18.09 4.42
N SER A 317 -7.24 18.41 3.86
CA SER A 317 -7.35 18.98 2.52
C SER A 317 -8.28 20.17 2.40
N PHE A 318 -8.05 20.96 1.36
CA PHE A 318 -8.89 22.08 0.95
C PHE A 318 -8.93 22.23 -0.58
N SER A 319 -9.87 23.05 -1.03
CA SER A 319 -9.88 23.62 -2.38
C SER A 319 -8.98 24.86 -2.42
N GLU A 320 -8.18 24.99 -3.48
CA GLU A 320 -7.29 26.12 -3.68
C GLU A 320 -7.35 26.58 -5.14
N TYR A 321 -7.69 27.85 -5.37
CA TYR A 321 -7.87 28.38 -6.71
C TYR A 321 -7.30 29.80 -6.82
N PHE A 322 -6.62 30.09 -7.92
CA PHE A 322 -5.84 31.31 -8.09
C PHE A 322 -6.10 32.04 -9.41
N TYR A 323 -5.97 33.36 -9.42
CA TYR A 323 -6.23 34.23 -10.57
C TYR A 323 -5.11 35.28 -10.71
N GLU A 324 -5.17 36.13 -11.74
CA GLU A 324 -4.09 37.04 -12.14
C GLU A 324 -3.51 37.85 -10.99
N ALA A 325 -4.35 38.35 -10.07
CA ALA A 325 -3.93 39.21 -8.96
C ALA A 325 -3.71 38.47 -7.63
N THR A 326 -3.71 37.13 -7.62
CA THR A 326 -3.46 36.33 -6.40
C THR A 326 -2.03 36.53 -5.89
N ASN A 327 -1.88 36.82 -4.59
CA ASN A 327 -0.57 36.80 -3.95
C ASN A 327 -0.24 35.37 -3.48
N PHE A 328 0.43 34.60 -4.34
CA PHE A 328 0.79 33.21 -4.08
C PHE A 328 1.57 32.99 -2.77
N THR A 329 2.32 33.99 -2.28
CA THR A 329 3.02 33.86 -0.99
C THR A 329 2.04 33.90 0.18
N THR A 330 1.00 34.73 0.08
CA THR A 330 -0.08 34.77 1.08
C THR A 330 -0.89 33.48 1.05
N GLU A 331 -1.32 33.00 -0.12
CA GLU A 331 -2.18 31.80 -0.19
C GLU A 331 -1.48 30.51 0.27
N VAL A 332 -0.20 30.33 -0.10
CA VAL A 332 0.58 29.20 0.41
C VAL A 332 0.85 29.34 1.91
N SER A 333 1.01 30.57 2.43
CA SER A 333 1.12 30.76 3.89
C SER A 333 -0.21 30.55 4.63
N ASN A 334 -1.36 30.88 4.03
CA ASN A 334 -2.68 30.57 4.57
C ASN A 334 -2.87 29.05 4.68
N SER A 335 -2.57 28.35 3.57
CA SER A 335 -2.55 26.89 3.45
C SER A 335 -1.70 26.23 4.56
N ASP A 336 -0.45 26.68 4.71
CA ASP A 336 0.49 26.20 5.72
C ASP A 336 -0.01 26.47 7.15
N GLN A 337 -0.54 27.65 7.43
CA GLN A 337 -1.13 27.99 8.73
C GLN A 337 -2.33 27.10 9.10
N VAL A 338 -3.11 26.62 8.12
CA VAL A 338 -4.22 25.68 8.37
C VAL A 338 -3.69 24.29 8.75
N TRP A 339 -2.70 23.76 8.02
CA TRP A 339 -2.06 22.49 8.36
C TRP A 339 -1.33 22.58 9.71
N ASP A 340 -0.55 23.63 9.94
CA ASP A 340 0.13 23.89 11.22
C ASP A 340 -0.85 24.07 12.37
N TYR A 341 -2.00 24.72 12.15
CA TYR A 341 -3.02 24.81 13.18
C TYR A 341 -3.54 23.42 13.58
N VAL A 342 -3.90 22.57 12.62
CA VAL A 342 -4.36 21.20 12.89
C VAL A 342 -3.26 20.39 13.60
N ASN A 343 -2.03 20.45 13.09
CA ASN A 343 -0.88 19.78 13.66
C ASN A 343 -0.60 20.19 15.12
N ASN A 344 -0.67 21.48 15.41
CA ASN A 344 -0.21 22.03 16.69
C ASN A 344 -1.33 22.12 17.75
N ASN A 345 -2.61 22.18 17.34
CA ASN A 345 -3.74 22.47 18.24
C ASN A 345 -4.78 21.34 18.36
N ILE A 346 -4.88 20.43 17.37
CA ILE A 346 -5.82 19.31 17.44
C ILE A 346 -5.07 18.06 17.92
N ALA A 347 -5.22 17.74 19.21
CA ALA A 347 -4.61 16.56 19.81
C ALA A 347 -4.99 15.30 19.02
N GLY A 348 -3.98 14.50 18.65
CA GLY A 348 -4.12 13.32 17.79
C GLY A 348 -3.50 13.47 16.40
N TYR A 349 -3.45 14.68 15.84
CA TYR A 349 -2.96 14.94 14.47
C TYR A 349 -1.46 15.22 14.35
N GLN A 350 -0.73 15.34 15.47
CA GLN A 350 0.69 15.74 15.49
C GLN A 350 1.54 14.80 14.60
N ASN A 351 2.01 15.33 13.47
CA ASN A 351 2.79 14.64 12.42
C ASN A 351 2.13 13.34 11.90
N LYS A 352 0.80 13.31 11.79
CA LYS A 352 0.01 12.10 11.49
C LYS A 352 -0.94 12.19 10.28
N PHE A 353 -0.83 13.25 9.49
CA PHE A 353 -1.66 13.47 8.30
C PHE A 353 -0.82 14.04 7.14
N SER A 354 -1.21 13.71 5.92
CA SER A 354 -0.69 14.31 4.70
C SER A 354 -1.32 15.68 4.39
N ARG A 355 -0.49 16.61 3.92
CA ARG A 355 -0.85 17.97 3.50
C ARG A 355 -1.32 17.91 2.04
N GLU A 356 -2.63 17.99 1.80
CA GLU A 356 -3.17 17.77 0.44
C GLU A 356 -4.09 18.89 -0.05
N ILE A 357 -4.16 19.08 -1.37
CA ILE A 357 -5.09 20.02 -2.03
C ILE A 357 -5.92 19.21 -3.01
N HIS A 358 -7.23 19.15 -2.80
CA HIS A 358 -8.09 18.19 -3.50
C HIS A 358 -8.90 18.79 -4.64
N GLU A 359 -8.89 20.11 -4.77
CA GLU A 359 -9.29 20.82 -5.97
C GLU A 359 -8.28 21.94 -6.18
N PHE A 360 -7.57 21.92 -7.31
CA PHE A 360 -6.52 22.88 -7.61
C PHE A 360 -6.60 23.38 -9.06
N GLY A 361 -6.37 24.67 -9.28
CA GLY A 361 -6.19 25.24 -10.61
C GLY A 361 -6.43 26.74 -10.68
N GLY A 362 -6.35 27.30 -11.89
CA GLY A 362 -6.74 28.68 -12.12
C GLY A 362 -8.23 28.87 -11.83
N LEU A 363 -8.60 29.75 -10.89
CA LEU A 363 -10.00 30.16 -10.77
C LEU A 363 -10.34 30.90 -12.06
N ALA A 364 -11.38 30.45 -12.74
CA ALA A 364 -12.01 31.31 -13.72
C ALA A 364 -12.57 32.53 -12.99
N ASP A 365 -12.23 33.75 -13.44
CA ASP A 365 -12.96 34.94 -12.98
C ASP A 365 -14.41 34.80 -13.49
N TRP A 366 -15.25 34.19 -12.66
CA TRP A 366 -16.65 33.92 -12.97
C TRP A 366 -17.48 35.19 -13.08
N ASN A 367 -16.92 36.36 -12.72
CA ASN A 367 -17.51 37.67 -12.92
C ASN A 367 -17.04 38.34 -14.22
N ALA A 368 -15.99 37.82 -14.87
CA ALA A 368 -15.60 38.24 -16.21
C ALA A 368 -16.65 37.77 -17.24
N THR A 369 -16.90 38.61 -18.25
CA THR A 369 -17.82 38.32 -19.37
C THR A 369 -17.54 36.97 -20.04
N ILE A 370 -16.26 36.57 -20.07
CA ILE A 370 -15.80 35.26 -20.53
C ILE A 370 -14.75 34.79 -19.50
N PRO A 371 -14.99 33.73 -18.73
CA PRO A 371 -14.04 33.26 -17.69
C PRO A 371 -12.78 32.55 -18.25
N THR A 372 -11.68 32.52 -17.50
CA THR A 372 -10.41 31.86 -17.90
C THR A 372 -9.75 31.02 -16.79
N ALA A 373 -9.40 29.77 -17.08
CA ALA A 373 -8.53 28.95 -16.23
C ALA A 373 -7.02 29.24 -16.43
N ASN A 374 -6.69 30.29 -17.20
CA ASN A 374 -5.33 30.77 -17.48
C ASN A 374 -4.38 29.81 -18.23
N GLU A 375 -4.88 28.75 -18.86
CA GLU A 375 -4.11 27.59 -19.38
C GLU A 375 -3.08 27.86 -20.50
N GLY A 376 -2.99 29.07 -21.04
CA GLY A 376 -1.86 29.50 -21.86
C GLY A 376 -0.57 29.69 -21.04
N ALA A 377 0.53 30.15 -21.66
CA ALA A 377 1.84 30.29 -21.00
C ALA A 377 1.81 31.04 -19.66
N PHE A 378 0.88 31.99 -19.52
CA PHE A 378 0.60 32.72 -18.30
C PHE A 378 0.27 31.81 -17.10
N GLY A 379 -0.73 30.93 -17.21
CA GLY A 379 -1.07 30.00 -16.13
C GLY A 379 -0.03 28.92 -15.91
N GLY A 380 0.76 28.56 -16.93
CA GLY A 380 1.95 27.71 -16.76
C GLY A 380 2.97 28.37 -15.83
N ALA A 381 3.24 29.66 -16.05
CA ALA A 381 4.11 30.44 -15.16
C ALA A 381 3.52 30.62 -13.76
N MET A 382 2.20 30.85 -13.61
CA MET A 382 1.53 30.86 -12.30
C MET A 382 1.68 29.51 -11.58
N THR A 383 1.42 28.41 -12.29
CA THR A 383 1.41 27.06 -11.71
C THR A 383 2.77 26.68 -11.17
N LEU A 384 3.86 26.93 -11.92
CA LEU A 384 5.21 26.67 -11.44
C LEU A 384 5.60 27.61 -10.28
N GLN A 385 5.20 28.88 -10.33
CA GLN A 385 5.43 29.85 -9.25
C GLN A 385 4.75 29.42 -7.94
N VAL A 386 3.56 28.81 -8.02
CA VAL A 386 2.81 28.26 -6.88
C VAL A 386 3.39 26.91 -6.42
N PHE A 387 3.72 26.00 -7.34
CA PHE A 387 4.31 24.69 -7.03
C PHE A 387 5.66 24.81 -6.32
N MET A 388 6.54 25.74 -6.75
CA MET A 388 7.80 25.96 -6.03
C MET A 388 7.59 26.40 -4.58
N LYS A 389 6.51 27.15 -4.29
CA LYS A 389 6.15 27.54 -2.92
C LYS A 389 5.53 26.38 -2.13
N TYR A 390 4.70 25.55 -2.76
CA TYR A 390 4.13 24.37 -2.09
C TYR A 390 5.19 23.30 -1.76
N MET A 391 6.27 23.21 -2.53
CA MET A 391 7.44 22.41 -2.17
C MET A 391 8.14 22.91 -0.88
N GLU A 392 8.11 24.22 -0.59
CA GLU A 392 8.70 24.77 0.64
C GLU A 392 7.90 24.42 1.91
N VAL A 393 6.60 24.11 1.78
CA VAL A 393 5.70 23.76 2.90
C VAL A 393 5.32 22.28 2.93
N GLY A 394 5.96 21.45 2.09
CA GLY A 394 5.81 19.99 2.11
C GLY A 394 4.40 19.49 1.77
N VAL A 395 3.84 19.89 0.63
CA VAL A 395 2.60 19.30 0.11
C VAL A 395 2.83 17.86 -0.38
N ASP A 396 1.90 16.95 -0.06
CA ASP A 396 1.99 15.51 -0.41
C ASP A 396 1.23 15.17 -1.71
N ARG A 397 0.02 15.70 -1.89
CA ARG A 397 -0.80 15.50 -3.12
C ARG A 397 -1.60 16.75 -3.50
N ILE A 398 -1.62 17.06 -4.79
CA ILE A 398 -2.43 18.10 -5.42
C ILE A 398 -3.25 17.49 -6.55
N TYR A 399 -4.57 17.62 -6.48
CA TYR A 399 -5.52 17.16 -7.50
C TYR A 399 -5.89 18.33 -8.44
N HIS A 400 -5.13 18.49 -9.53
CA HIS A 400 -5.31 19.60 -10.48
C HIS A 400 -6.37 19.31 -11.54
N TRP A 401 -7.07 20.34 -12.01
CA TRP A 401 -8.04 20.22 -13.10
C TRP A 401 -7.35 20.16 -14.48
N ASN A 402 -7.60 19.07 -15.23
CA ASN A 402 -7.42 18.95 -16.68
C ASN A 402 -6.07 19.43 -17.26
N ALA A 403 -5.07 18.55 -17.33
CA ALA A 403 -3.82 18.81 -18.07
C ALA A 403 -3.99 18.93 -19.61
N PHE A 404 -5.17 18.60 -20.15
CA PHE A 404 -5.47 18.64 -21.58
C PHE A 404 -6.81 19.33 -21.86
N ARG A 405 -6.93 19.89 -23.07
CA ARG A 405 -8.18 20.23 -23.74
C ARG A 405 -8.43 19.27 -24.90
N SER A 406 -9.70 19.07 -25.26
CA SER A 406 -10.08 18.15 -26.33
C SER A 406 -10.99 18.79 -27.37
N ILE A 407 -10.72 18.52 -28.65
CA ILE A 407 -11.55 18.91 -29.79
C ILE A 407 -12.21 17.66 -30.38
N PRO A 408 -13.55 17.62 -30.55
CA PRO A 408 -14.23 16.48 -31.17
C PRO A 408 -13.81 16.29 -32.63
N ASP A 409 -13.37 15.07 -32.97
CA ASP A 409 -13.02 14.65 -34.33
C ASP A 409 -13.68 13.28 -34.63
N GLY A 410 -14.88 13.31 -35.20
CA GLY A 410 -15.70 12.11 -35.41
C GLY A 410 -15.98 11.38 -34.10
N SER A 411 -15.51 10.13 -33.99
CA SER A 411 -15.61 9.28 -32.80
C SER A 411 -14.40 9.39 -31.85
N VAL A 412 -13.35 10.10 -32.24
CA VAL A 412 -12.15 10.36 -31.42
C VAL A 412 -12.09 11.83 -31.00
N ARG A 413 -11.04 12.22 -30.29
CA ARG A 413 -10.82 13.61 -29.89
C ARG A 413 -9.34 13.96 -30.05
N TYR A 414 -9.08 15.05 -30.76
CA TYR A 414 -7.74 15.64 -30.80
C TYR A 414 -7.43 16.28 -29.45
N GLN A 415 -6.30 15.91 -28.86
CA GLN A 415 -5.87 16.37 -27.53
C GLN A 415 -4.86 17.51 -27.66
N ILE A 416 -5.13 18.58 -26.92
CA ILE A 416 -4.32 19.81 -26.88
C ILE A 416 -3.75 19.93 -25.46
N PRO A 417 -2.44 19.77 -25.25
CA PRO A 417 -1.85 19.95 -23.93
C PRO A 417 -1.97 21.41 -23.48
N THR A 418 -2.27 21.63 -22.20
CA THR A 418 -2.21 22.96 -21.60
C THR A 418 -0.76 23.34 -21.28
N SER A 419 -0.50 24.61 -20.93
CA SER A 419 0.83 25.00 -20.42
C SER A 419 1.22 24.27 -19.14
N GLN A 420 0.25 23.83 -18.31
CA GLN A 420 0.54 23.04 -17.11
C GLN A 420 1.11 21.66 -17.44
N ALA A 421 0.68 21.03 -18.54
CA ALA A 421 1.29 19.77 -19.01
C ALA A 421 2.78 19.93 -19.34
N TRP A 422 3.23 21.11 -19.79
CA TRP A 422 4.64 21.38 -20.07
C TRP A 422 5.43 21.38 -18.75
N ILE A 423 4.89 22.04 -17.73
CA ILE A 423 5.46 22.07 -16.38
C ILE A 423 5.55 20.64 -15.83
N TYR A 424 4.50 19.83 -15.97
CA TYR A 424 4.49 18.45 -15.49
C TYR A 424 5.47 17.55 -16.26
N SER A 425 5.64 17.74 -17.57
CA SER A 425 6.61 16.97 -18.36
C SER A 425 8.05 17.21 -17.87
N VAL A 426 8.40 18.47 -17.57
CA VAL A 426 9.70 18.81 -16.99
C VAL A 426 9.83 18.29 -15.56
N LEU A 427 8.80 18.45 -14.71
CA LEU A 427 8.86 18.03 -13.31
C LEU A 427 8.89 16.50 -13.13
N ASP A 428 8.09 15.74 -13.90
CA ASP A 428 8.09 14.26 -13.91
C ASP A 428 9.48 13.71 -14.29
N TYR A 429 10.10 14.31 -15.30
CA TYR A 429 11.46 13.94 -15.71
C TYR A 429 12.49 14.18 -14.58
N LEU A 430 12.23 15.14 -13.68
CA LEU A 430 13.08 15.50 -12.55
C LEU A 430 12.71 14.79 -11.23
N SER A 431 11.56 14.13 -11.13
CA SER A 431 11.12 13.40 -9.93
C SER A 431 12.17 12.39 -9.45
N GLY A 432 12.36 12.26 -8.13
CA GLY A 432 13.46 11.48 -7.54
C GLY A 432 14.83 12.19 -7.55
N GLY A 433 14.93 13.41 -8.10
CA GLY A 433 16.13 14.25 -7.99
C GLY A 433 16.16 15.05 -6.70
N ALA A 434 17.35 15.36 -6.18
CA ALA A 434 17.52 16.26 -5.03
C ALA A 434 17.28 17.72 -5.45
N VAL A 435 16.47 18.47 -4.71
CA VAL A 435 16.06 19.85 -5.06
C VAL A 435 16.58 20.87 -4.05
N TYR A 436 17.07 21.97 -4.59
CA TYR A 436 17.53 23.14 -3.83
C TYR A 436 16.86 24.40 -4.35
N LYS A 437 16.20 25.16 -3.48
CA LYS A 437 15.75 26.52 -3.81
C LYS A 437 16.97 27.43 -3.93
N ILE A 438 17.07 28.12 -5.08
CA ILE A 438 18.09 29.14 -5.34
C ILE A 438 17.38 30.49 -5.40
N THR A 439 17.84 31.46 -4.62
CA THR A 439 17.34 32.83 -4.68
C THR A 439 18.06 33.58 -5.80
N PRO A 440 17.36 34.10 -6.84
CA PRO A 440 17.99 34.95 -7.84
C PRO A 440 18.50 36.26 -7.24
N ASP A 441 19.62 36.76 -7.74
CA ASP A 441 20.00 38.17 -7.62
C ASP A 441 18.91 39.01 -8.32
N VAL A 442 18.54 40.15 -7.74
CA VAL A 442 17.51 41.04 -8.30
C VAL A 442 18.13 42.34 -8.84
N PRO A 443 18.66 42.37 -10.07
CA PRO A 443 19.05 43.61 -10.73
C PRO A 443 17.83 44.23 -11.42
N THR A 444 17.07 45.05 -10.70
CA THR A 444 16.16 46.07 -11.27
C THR A 444 15.23 45.60 -12.41
N ILE A 445 14.18 44.87 -12.07
CA ILE A 445 13.07 44.60 -12.99
C ILE A 445 12.29 45.89 -13.26
N ALA A 446 11.99 46.17 -14.52
CA ALA A 446 11.07 47.23 -14.91
C ALA A 446 9.61 46.81 -14.62
N ARG A 447 9.16 47.09 -13.38
CA ARG A 447 7.90 46.67 -12.72
C ARG A 447 7.82 45.19 -12.30
N ALA A 448 7.34 45.02 -11.07
CA ALA A 448 6.46 43.97 -10.50
C ALA A 448 6.70 42.46 -10.72
N ALA A 449 7.38 41.98 -11.77
CA ALA A 449 7.52 40.54 -12.00
C ALA A 449 8.21 39.82 -10.84
N THR A 450 7.65 38.67 -10.44
CA THR A 450 8.24 37.78 -9.43
C THR A 450 9.09 36.74 -10.14
N ILE A 451 10.32 36.54 -9.67
CA ILE A 451 11.24 35.52 -10.17
C ILE A 451 11.46 34.48 -9.08
N THR A 452 11.39 33.20 -9.46
CA THR A 452 11.76 32.08 -8.59
C THR A 452 12.65 31.09 -9.33
N SER A 453 13.49 30.34 -8.62
CA SER A 453 14.28 29.28 -9.22
C SER A 453 14.57 28.11 -8.28
N MET A 454 14.72 26.93 -8.87
CA MET A 454 15.16 25.72 -8.17
C MET A 454 16.20 24.98 -9.00
N LEU A 455 17.19 24.40 -8.32
CA LEU A 455 18.17 23.49 -8.88
C LEU A 455 17.78 22.06 -8.51
N SER A 456 17.49 21.22 -9.49
CA SER A 456 17.34 19.77 -9.31
C SER A 456 18.62 19.06 -9.74
N VAL A 457 19.06 18.05 -9.01
CA VAL A 457 20.22 17.20 -9.33
C VAL A 457 19.75 15.75 -9.42
N LYS A 458 19.88 15.15 -10.61
CA LYS A 458 19.42 13.78 -10.92
C LYS A 458 20.39 13.11 -11.89
N ASN A 459 20.81 11.88 -11.58
CA ASN A 459 21.66 11.02 -12.42
C ASN A 459 22.94 11.72 -12.95
N GLY A 460 23.61 12.51 -12.10
CA GLY A 460 24.85 13.23 -12.45
C GLY A 460 24.65 14.42 -13.42
N LYS A 461 23.41 14.85 -13.63
CA LYS A 461 23.06 16.09 -14.35
C LYS A 461 22.38 17.06 -13.39
N SER A 462 22.56 18.35 -13.64
CA SER A 462 21.94 19.42 -12.85
C SER A 462 21.05 20.28 -13.73
N TYR A 463 19.85 20.57 -13.23
CA TYR A 463 18.77 21.22 -13.95
C TYR A 463 18.33 22.46 -13.16
N LEU A 464 18.60 23.65 -13.68
CA LEU A 464 18.12 24.90 -13.11
C LEU A 464 16.80 25.27 -13.79
N LEU A 465 15.70 25.22 -13.04
CA LEU A 465 14.43 25.80 -13.46
C LEU A 465 14.37 27.24 -12.96
N VAL A 466 14.06 28.17 -13.86
CA VAL A 466 13.82 29.58 -13.56
C VAL A 466 12.44 29.96 -14.11
N ASN A 467 11.67 30.64 -13.29
CA ASN A 467 10.33 31.10 -13.62
C ASN A 467 10.26 32.62 -13.42
N SER A 468 9.63 33.30 -14.37
CA SER A 468 9.24 34.71 -14.28
C SER A 468 7.73 34.80 -14.44
N PHE A 469 7.08 35.50 -13.51
CA PHE A 469 5.65 35.78 -13.56
C PHE A 469 5.34 37.23 -13.20
N ASP A 470 4.65 37.94 -14.10
CA ASP A 470 4.05 39.25 -13.85
C ASP A 470 2.52 39.14 -13.96
N PRO A 471 1.73 39.62 -12.98
CA PRO A 471 0.27 39.64 -13.07
C PRO A 471 -0.26 40.52 -14.23
N ASP A 472 0.52 41.48 -14.74
CA ASP A 472 0.16 42.30 -15.90
C ASP A 472 0.43 41.55 -17.21
N LYS A 473 -0.61 40.88 -17.74
CA LYS A 473 -0.61 40.21 -19.06
C LYS A 473 -0.17 41.08 -20.24
N THR A 474 -0.18 42.42 -20.10
CA THR A 474 0.26 43.33 -21.17
C THR A 474 1.76 43.63 -21.13
N ASN A 475 2.47 43.20 -20.07
CA ASN A 475 3.90 43.43 -19.92
C ASN A 475 4.71 42.47 -20.82
N THR A 476 5.22 42.99 -21.94
CA THR A 476 6.09 42.27 -22.87
C THR A 476 7.58 42.55 -22.64
N GLN A 477 7.95 43.21 -21.54
CA GLN A 477 9.35 43.56 -21.28
C GLN A 477 10.20 42.33 -20.96
N VAL A 478 11.47 42.43 -21.36
CA VAL A 478 12.53 41.45 -21.07
C VAL A 478 13.42 42.03 -19.97
N SER A 479 13.75 41.24 -18.95
CA SER A 479 14.63 41.62 -17.85
C SER A 479 15.81 40.66 -17.71
N GLU A 480 16.97 41.18 -17.30
CA GLU A 480 18.13 40.34 -16.93
C GLU A 480 17.85 39.70 -15.56
N VAL A 481 17.65 38.39 -15.54
CA VAL A 481 17.61 37.57 -14.33
C VAL A 481 19.01 37.03 -14.08
N VAL A 482 19.51 37.19 -12.85
CA VAL A 482 20.84 36.71 -12.46
C VAL A 482 20.68 35.65 -11.38
N VAL A 483 21.21 34.45 -11.62
CA VAL A 483 21.16 33.34 -10.66
C VAL A 483 22.58 32.98 -10.23
N ARG A 484 22.84 32.95 -8.92
CA ARG A 484 24.14 32.53 -8.36
C ARG A 484 24.03 31.13 -7.77
N ILE A 485 24.74 30.17 -8.36
CA ILE A 485 24.82 28.80 -7.85
C ILE A 485 26.23 28.57 -7.27
N PRO A 486 26.37 28.20 -5.99
CA PRO A 486 27.68 27.90 -5.43
C PRO A 486 28.30 26.69 -6.13
N LYS A 487 29.60 26.78 -6.40
CA LYS A 487 30.40 25.73 -7.06
C LYS A 487 30.30 24.39 -6.34
N SER A 488 30.02 24.33 -5.04
CA SER A 488 29.76 23.07 -4.33
C SER A 488 28.59 22.25 -4.87
N TYR A 489 27.62 22.87 -5.56
CA TYR A 489 26.46 22.22 -6.17
C TYR A 489 26.62 21.99 -7.68
N LEU A 490 27.65 22.56 -8.30
CA LEU A 490 28.00 22.43 -9.73
C LEU A 490 29.53 22.33 -9.90
N PRO A 491 30.27 21.44 -9.19
CA PRO A 491 31.72 21.57 -8.97
C PRO A 491 32.60 21.47 -10.22
N SER A 492 32.00 21.08 -11.33
CA SER A 492 32.62 20.93 -12.63
C SER A 492 31.49 20.96 -13.65
N ILE A 493 31.41 22.01 -14.48
CA ILE A 493 30.42 22.11 -15.56
C ILE A 493 31.06 22.46 -16.89
N SER A 494 30.45 21.97 -17.97
CA SER A 494 30.81 22.22 -19.36
C SER A 494 29.93 23.35 -19.88
N LEU A 495 30.47 24.57 -19.88
CA LEU A 495 29.74 25.75 -20.35
C LEU A 495 29.37 25.64 -21.84
N ALA A 496 30.19 24.94 -22.63
CA ALA A 496 29.96 24.73 -24.06
C ALA A 496 28.89 23.67 -24.38
N GLU A 497 28.64 22.71 -23.47
CA GLU A 497 27.60 21.68 -23.62
C GLU A 497 26.31 22.03 -22.85
N THR A 498 26.30 23.14 -22.10
CA THR A 498 25.11 23.61 -21.38
C THR A 498 23.97 23.90 -22.37
N LYS A 499 22.76 23.43 -22.04
CA LYS A 499 21.57 23.56 -22.88
C LYS A 499 20.42 24.27 -22.17
N ILE A 500 19.46 24.76 -22.95
CA ILE A 500 18.28 25.50 -22.47
C ILE A 500 17.03 25.15 -23.27
N THR A 501 15.86 25.23 -22.65
CA THR A 501 14.59 25.42 -23.36
C THR A 501 13.65 26.29 -22.52
N SER A 502 12.56 26.78 -23.12
CA SER A 502 11.64 27.72 -22.46
C SER A 502 10.22 27.67 -23.02
N LEU A 503 9.24 27.84 -22.13
CA LEU A 503 7.85 28.12 -22.49
C LEU A 503 7.55 29.61 -22.30
N THR A 504 7.08 30.23 -23.38
CA THR A 504 6.69 31.65 -23.48
C THR A 504 5.32 31.75 -24.15
N ASN A 505 4.74 32.96 -24.23
CA ASN A 505 3.51 33.17 -24.98
C ASN A 505 3.69 32.95 -26.50
N THR A 506 4.89 33.09 -27.07
CA THR A 506 5.13 32.91 -28.51
C THR A 506 5.23 31.44 -28.92
N ASN A 507 5.62 30.52 -28.03
CA ASN A 507 5.72 29.09 -28.33
C ASN A 507 4.76 28.16 -27.55
N CYS A 508 3.82 28.72 -26.77
CA CYS A 508 2.75 27.93 -26.17
C CYS A 508 1.63 27.59 -27.18
N VAL A 509 1.24 26.31 -27.22
CA VAL A 509 0.22 25.77 -28.14
C VAL A 509 -1.12 26.52 -28.07
N LEU A 510 -1.68 26.74 -26.87
CA LEU A 510 -2.97 27.44 -26.73
C LEU A 510 -2.89 28.92 -27.13
N ASN A 511 -1.75 29.57 -26.91
CA ASN A 511 -1.51 30.95 -27.36
C ASN A 511 -1.42 31.02 -28.90
N GLU A 512 -0.79 30.03 -29.54
CA GLU A 512 -0.75 29.93 -31.01
C GLU A 512 -2.12 29.63 -31.61
N ILE A 513 -2.93 28.76 -30.98
CA ILE A 513 -4.33 28.52 -31.38
C ILE A 513 -5.12 29.83 -31.33
N ARG A 514 -5.03 30.62 -30.25
CA ARG A 514 -5.68 31.96 -30.17
C ARG A 514 -5.24 32.86 -31.34
N ARG A 515 -3.94 32.93 -31.64
CA ARG A 515 -3.41 33.74 -32.76
C ARG A 515 -3.94 33.26 -34.11
N ASP A 516 -4.03 31.95 -34.33
CA ASP A 516 -4.59 31.38 -35.56
C ASP A 516 -6.08 31.70 -35.73
N VAL A 517 -6.87 31.70 -34.63
CA VAL A 517 -8.29 32.12 -34.63
C VAL A 517 -8.45 33.61 -34.96
N GLU A 518 -7.57 34.45 -34.43
CA GLU A 518 -7.52 35.88 -34.73
C GLU A 518 -7.15 36.15 -36.20
N ASN A 519 -6.11 35.48 -36.71
CA ASN A 519 -5.71 35.54 -38.12
C ASN A 519 -6.79 35.01 -39.08
N ALA A 520 -7.62 34.06 -38.63
CA ALA A 520 -8.78 33.57 -39.38
C ALA A 520 -9.99 34.52 -39.35
N ASN A 521 -9.89 35.68 -38.68
CA ASN A 521 -10.99 36.61 -38.40
C ASN A 521 -12.18 35.94 -37.67
N ASN A 522 -11.91 34.91 -36.87
CA ASN A 522 -12.91 34.12 -36.15
C ASN A 522 -12.85 34.33 -34.62
N LEU A 523 -11.98 35.23 -34.11
CA LEU A 523 -11.85 35.50 -32.67
C LEU A 523 -13.12 36.16 -32.12
N ASN A 524 -13.54 35.73 -30.93
CA ASN A 524 -14.60 36.41 -30.19
C ASN A 524 -14.23 37.89 -29.92
N PRO A 525 -15.05 38.89 -30.35
CA PRO A 525 -14.75 40.30 -30.16
C PRO A 525 -14.45 40.73 -28.72
N ASP A 526 -15.05 40.06 -27.72
CA ASP A 526 -14.82 40.34 -26.29
C ASP A 526 -13.40 39.96 -25.80
N LEU A 527 -12.63 39.27 -26.65
CA LEU A 527 -11.23 38.87 -26.43
C LEU A 527 -10.23 39.70 -27.25
N ALA A 528 -10.69 40.58 -28.15
CA ALA A 528 -9.81 41.36 -29.03
C ALA A 528 -8.91 42.35 -28.25
N SER A 529 -9.41 42.90 -27.14
CA SER A 529 -8.64 43.76 -26.22
C SER A 529 -7.85 42.99 -25.15
N LYS A 530 -7.89 41.65 -25.17
CA LYS A 530 -7.30 40.76 -24.16
C LYS A 530 -6.27 39.83 -24.81
N PRO A 531 -5.02 40.29 -25.04
CA PRO A 531 -3.96 39.43 -25.55
C PRO A 531 -3.70 38.26 -24.58
N ASP A 532 -3.29 37.12 -25.14
CA ASP A 532 -2.98 35.88 -24.40
C ASP A 532 -4.08 35.33 -23.46
N TYR A 533 -5.31 35.83 -23.57
CA TYR A 533 -6.47 35.36 -22.82
C TYR A 533 -7.08 34.12 -23.46
N ILE A 534 -6.99 32.97 -22.77
CA ILE A 534 -7.55 31.69 -23.21
C ILE A 534 -8.80 31.38 -22.36
N PRO A 535 -10.01 31.32 -22.92
CA PRO A 535 -11.22 31.10 -22.14
C PRO A 535 -11.30 29.66 -21.62
N SER A 536 -11.97 29.47 -20.47
CA SER A 536 -12.12 28.14 -19.84
C SER A 536 -12.82 27.14 -20.76
N ASN A 537 -13.81 27.62 -21.53
CA ASN A 537 -14.50 26.90 -22.58
C ASN A 537 -13.97 27.37 -23.95
N LEU A 538 -13.39 26.46 -24.74
CA LEU A 538 -12.79 26.79 -26.04
C LEU A 538 -13.81 27.29 -27.07
N GLN A 539 -15.12 27.05 -26.88
CA GLN A 539 -16.14 27.65 -27.76
C GLN A 539 -16.18 29.18 -27.65
N ASP A 540 -15.91 29.74 -26.47
CA ASP A 540 -15.96 31.19 -26.25
C ASP A 540 -14.75 31.93 -26.84
N LEU A 541 -13.76 31.20 -27.37
CA LEU A 541 -12.59 31.73 -28.07
C LEU A 541 -12.98 32.28 -29.46
N CYS A 542 -14.09 31.80 -30.04
CA CYS A 542 -14.44 32.04 -31.43
C CYS A 542 -15.91 32.45 -31.63
N VAL A 543 -16.22 33.05 -32.79
CA VAL A 543 -17.62 33.34 -33.19
C VAL A 543 -18.28 32.19 -33.94
N ASP A 544 -17.52 31.42 -34.74
CA ASP A 544 -17.95 30.18 -35.38
C ASP A 544 -17.13 28.99 -34.87
N TYR A 545 -17.75 28.18 -34.02
CA TYR A 545 -17.15 26.98 -33.43
C TYR A 545 -16.94 25.85 -34.45
N THR A 546 -17.70 25.81 -35.55
CA THR A 546 -17.51 24.81 -36.61
C THR A 546 -16.26 25.14 -37.42
N ALA A 547 -16.11 26.40 -37.82
CA ALA A 547 -14.89 26.89 -38.47
C ALA A 547 -13.66 26.78 -37.55
N PHE A 548 -13.81 27.08 -36.26
CA PHE A 548 -12.76 26.89 -35.24
C PHE A 548 -12.26 25.44 -35.19
N LYS A 549 -13.16 24.46 -35.01
CA LYS A 549 -12.76 23.05 -34.96
C LYS A 549 -12.07 22.60 -36.25
N ALA A 550 -12.62 22.96 -37.41
CA ALA A 550 -12.01 22.62 -38.70
C ALA A 550 -10.59 23.20 -38.82
N MET A 551 -10.39 24.46 -38.43
CA MET A 551 -9.08 25.11 -38.42
C MET A 551 -8.09 24.43 -37.44
N VAL A 552 -8.54 24.05 -36.24
CA VAL A 552 -7.64 23.41 -35.26
C VAL A 552 -7.21 22.02 -35.72
N LEU A 553 -8.09 21.25 -36.36
CA LEU A 553 -7.78 19.93 -36.91
C LEU A 553 -6.87 20.03 -38.16
N ASP A 554 -7.15 20.95 -39.08
CA ASP A 554 -6.29 21.24 -40.24
C ASP A 554 -4.85 21.63 -39.83
N LYS A 555 -4.71 22.35 -38.71
CA LYS A 555 -3.43 22.79 -38.17
C LYS A 555 -2.84 21.87 -37.09
N ALA A 556 -3.39 20.66 -36.86
CA ALA A 556 -2.96 19.77 -35.77
C ALA A 556 -1.42 19.59 -35.72
N THR A 557 -0.80 19.15 -36.81
CA THR A 557 0.66 18.93 -36.91
C THR A 557 1.50 20.17 -36.61
N LYS A 558 0.99 21.39 -36.87
CA LYS A 558 1.68 22.65 -36.48
C LYS A 558 1.77 22.75 -34.96
N TYR A 559 0.67 22.48 -34.26
CA TYR A 559 0.60 22.53 -32.80
C TYR A 559 1.40 21.41 -32.14
N GLU A 560 1.42 20.21 -32.72
CA GLU A 560 2.24 19.08 -32.27
C GLU A 560 3.74 19.37 -32.40
N ASN A 561 4.16 20.00 -33.50
CA ASN A 561 5.55 20.44 -33.68
C ASN A 561 5.93 21.54 -32.69
N LEU A 562 5.06 22.55 -32.52
CA LEU A 562 5.29 23.62 -31.55
C LEU A 562 5.46 23.11 -30.11
N TRP A 563 4.68 22.09 -29.73
CA TRP A 563 4.87 21.39 -28.45
C TRP A 563 6.27 20.78 -28.33
N LYS A 564 6.70 19.98 -29.32
CA LYS A 564 8.01 19.32 -29.31
C LYS A 564 9.14 20.33 -29.27
N GLU A 565 9.07 21.38 -30.08
CA GLU A 565 10.02 22.50 -30.10
C GLU A 565 10.13 23.16 -28.72
N SER A 566 9.00 23.43 -28.05
CA SER A 566 8.98 24.03 -26.70
C SER A 566 9.61 23.15 -25.60
N LEU A 567 9.82 21.86 -25.84
CA LEU A 567 10.48 20.90 -24.94
C LEU A 567 11.76 20.30 -25.55
N THR A 568 12.31 20.90 -26.60
CA THR A 568 13.61 20.54 -27.19
C THR A 568 14.69 21.42 -26.60
N LEU A 569 15.82 20.81 -26.22
CA LEU A 569 16.96 21.49 -25.59
C LEU A 569 17.94 22.05 -26.64
N ASP A 570 17.89 23.36 -26.78
CA ASP A 570 18.80 24.16 -27.61
C ASP A 570 20.14 24.45 -26.90
N PRO A 571 21.21 24.79 -27.65
CA PRO A 571 22.46 25.30 -27.07
C PRO A 571 22.20 26.56 -26.23
N PHE A 572 22.82 26.65 -25.06
CA PHE A 572 22.69 27.84 -24.21
C PHE A 572 23.41 29.05 -24.81
N ASP A 573 22.66 30.12 -25.07
CA ASP A 573 23.13 31.38 -25.67
C ASP A 573 23.34 32.52 -24.66
N GLY A 574 22.98 32.29 -23.39
CA GLY A 574 23.18 33.24 -22.30
C GLY A 574 24.62 33.32 -21.79
N ASN A 575 24.82 34.05 -20.69
CA ASN A 575 26.15 34.27 -20.12
C ASN A 575 26.30 33.53 -18.77
N ILE A 576 27.29 32.64 -18.67
CA ILE A 576 27.71 32.02 -17.40
C ILE A 576 29.14 32.47 -17.11
N THR A 577 29.33 33.20 -16.01
CA THR A 577 30.65 33.57 -15.48
C THR A 577 30.96 32.84 -14.18
N GLU A 578 32.24 32.72 -13.85
CA GLU A 578 32.68 32.33 -12.51
C GLU A 578 32.99 33.59 -11.68
N GLU A 579 32.30 33.76 -10.55
CA GLU A 579 32.52 34.88 -9.62
C GLU A 579 32.76 34.33 -8.21
N GLY A 580 34.04 34.25 -7.82
CA GLY A 580 34.46 33.64 -6.56
C GLY A 580 34.06 32.16 -6.49
N ASP A 581 33.33 31.81 -5.43
CA ASP A 581 32.85 30.44 -5.17
C ASP A 581 31.53 30.11 -5.89
N ASN A 582 31.10 30.91 -6.88
CA ASN A 582 29.84 30.71 -7.61
C ASN A 582 30.02 30.63 -9.13
N PHE A 583 29.09 29.93 -9.78
CA PHE A 583 28.67 30.22 -11.15
C PHE A 583 27.56 31.27 -11.12
N VAL A 584 27.65 32.23 -12.03
CA VAL A 584 26.69 33.33 -12.17
C VAL A 584 26.07 33.24 -13.56
N ILE A 585 24.80 32.86 -13.60
CA ILE A 585 24.04 32.64 -14.82
C ILE A 585 23.18 33.88 -15.07
N LYS A 586 23.30 34.48 -16.25
CA LYS A 586 22.51 35.64 -16.69
C LYS A 586 21.54 35.23 -17.80
N LEU A 587 20.26 35.50 -17.60
CA LEU A 587 19.17 35.14 -18.50
C LEU A 587 18.37 36.37 -18.88
N ASN A 588 18.06 36.55 -20.16
CA ASN A 588 17.10 37.55 -20.61
C ASN A 588 15.72 36.88 -20.65
N MET A 589 14.86 37.17 -19.68
CA MET A 589 13.53 36.53 -19.56
C MET A 589 12.40 37.52 -19.80
N THR A 590 11.35 37.10 -20.53
CA THR A 590 10.09 37.86 -20.62
C THR A 590 9.35 37.82 -19.30
N ALA A 591 8.54 38.86 -19.02
CA ALA A 591 7.77 39.00 -17.78
C ALA A 591 6.98 37.73 -17.38
N THR A 592 6.45 36.98 -18.37
CA THR A 592 5.88 35.63 -18.21
C THR A 592 6.74 34.61 -18.96
N GLN A 593 7.45 33.73 -18.26
CA GLN A 593 8.30 32.68 -18.86
C GLN A 593 8.60 31.55 -17.88
N ASN A 594 8.68 30.32 -18.39
CA ASN A 594 9.30 29.19 -17.70
C ASN A 594 10.53 28.75 -18.48
N THR A 595 11.65 28.54 -17.80
CA THR A 595 12.94 28.19 -18.41
C THR A 595 13.54 27.00 -17.66
N VAL A 596 14.13 26.05 -18.39
CA VAL A 596 14.98 24.99 -17.81
C VAL A 596 16.33 24.99 -18.49
N ILE A 597 17.40 24.94 -17.69
CA ILE A 597 18.80 24.91 -18.13
C ILE A 597 19.43 23.63 -17.63
N VAL A 598 20.16 22.93 -18.49
CA VAL A 598 20.80 21.65 -18.19
C VAL A 598 22.31 21.80 -18.25
N PHE A 599 22.97 21.58 -17.11
CA PHE A 599 24.43 21.57 -16.99
C PHE A 599 24.99 20.15 -17.08
N TYR A 600 26.13 20.01 -17.75
CA TYR A 600 26.86 18.75 -17.98
C TYR A 600 28.22 18.80 -17.27
N ASP A 601 28.70 17.70 -16.69
CA ASP A 601 29.85 17.69 -15.77
C ASP A 601 31.23 17.59 -16.47
N THR A 602 32.22 18.40 -16.07
CA THR A 602 33.61 18.38 -16.57
C THR A 602 34.62 17.52 -15.79
N LYS A 603 34.27 16.95 -14.61
CA LYS A 603 35.16 16.03 -13.86
C LYS A 603 35.23 14.62 -14.45
N LYS A 604 34.54 14.39 -15.56
CA LYS A 604 34.75 13.24 -16.42
C LYS A 604 36.02 13.42 -17.25
N THR A 605 37.18 13.19 -16.63
CA THR A 605 38.39 12.85 -17.37
C THR A 605 38.13 11.59 -18.18
N GLY A 606 37.82 11.75 -19.48
CA GLY A 606 37.74 10.62 -20.41
C GLY A 606 36.47 9.78 -20.38
N THR A 607 35.35 10.21 -19.78
CA THR A 607 34.07 9.54 -20.09
C THR A 607 33.56 10.01 -21.44
N LEU A 608 33.32 9.06 -22.34
CA LEU A 608 32.56 9.29 -23.56
C LEU A 608 31.19 9.91 -23.21
N THR A 609 30.89 11.11 -23.71
CA THR A 609 29.65 11.85 -23.37
C THR A 609 28.38 11.30 -24.04
N ALA A 610 28.53 10.32 -24.94
CA ALA A 610 27.53 9.29 -25.13
C ALA A 610 28.05 8.03 -24.43
N SER A 611 27.20 7.32 -23.68
CA SER A 611 27.42 5.88 -23.50
C SER A 611 27.62 5.30 -24.90
N PRO A 612 28.78 4.73 -25.25
CA PRO A 612 28.87 4.00 -26.49
C PRO A 612 27.83 2.88 -26.36
N GLN A 613 26.77 2.96 -27.16
CA GLN A 613 25.82 1.89 -27.31
C GLN A 613 26.62 0.69 -27.84
N VAL A 614 27.08 -0.16 -26.94
CA VAL A 614 27.50 -1.50 -27.28
C VAL A 614 26.24 -2.18 -27.74
N VAL A 615 25.95 -2.09 -29.05
CA VAL A 615 24.86 -2.83 -29.68
C VAL A 615 25.31 -4.28 -29.71
N THR A 616 25.22 -4.95 -28.55
CA THR A 616 25.44 -6.39 -28.39
C THR A 616 24.28 -7.14 -29.03
N ALA A 617 24.27 -7.12 -30.37
CA ALA A 617 23.51 -8.07 -31.14
C ALA A 617 24.19 -9.45 -31.02
N PHE A 618 23.94 -10.15 -29.92
CA PHE A 618 24.23 -11.58 -29.84
C PHE A 618 23.38 -12.29 -30.90
N THR A 619 24.02 -12.56 -32.03
CA THR A 619 23.46 -13.33 -33.14
C THR A 619 23.50 -14.83 -32.84
N ASN A 620 22.98 -15.19 -31.64
CA ASN A 620 22.52 -16.49 -31.17
C ASN A 620 22.19 -16.35 -29.67
N LEU A 621 20.97 -15.88 -29.36
CA LEU A 621 20.42 -15.94 -28.00
C LEU A 621 19.92 -17.35 -27.62
N ASN A 622 19.70 -18.21 -28.62
CA ASN A 622 19.00 -19.50 -28.47
C ASN A 622 19.94 -20.72 -28.49
N GLY A 623 20.96 -20.71 -27.62
CA GLY A 623 21.75 -21.91 -27.29
C GLY A 623 22.84 -22.34 -28.29
N THR A 624 23.94 -22.88 -27.72
CA THR A 624 25.06 -23.59 -28.38
C THR A 624 25.58 -23.06 -29.72
N GLY A 625 26.78 -22.46 -29.70
CA GLY A 625 27.51 -22.20 -30.93
C GLY A 625 28.32 -20.91 -30.88
N ASN A 626 28.67 -20.43 -32.07
CA ASN A 626 29.42 -19.19 -32.26
C ASN A 626 28.55 -17.96 -31.99
N SER A 627 28.69 -17.41 -30.78
CA SER A 627 28.13 -16.12 -30.38
C SER A 627 29.06 -15.00 -30.84
N THR A 628 28.53 -14.04 -31.60
CA THR A 628 29.29 -12.85 -32.01
C THR A 628 28.99 -11.69 -31.07
N ILE A 629 30.00 -11.22 -30.36
CA ILE A 629 29.99 -9.94 -29.65
C ILE A 629 30.32 -8.87 -30.68
N SER A 630 29.32 -8.07 -31.06
CA SER A 630 29.55 -6.85 -31.84
C SER A 630 29.52 -5.64 -30.90
N TRP A 631 30.36 -4.65 -31.18
CA TRP A 631 30.35 -3.37 -30.49
C TRP A 631 30.41 -2.22 -31.49
N SER A 632 29.77 -1.11 -31.12
CA SER A 632 29.88 0.15 -31.83
C SER A 632 30.16 1.29 -30.84
N THR A 633 31.17 2.10 -31.12
CA THR A 633 31.49 3.30 -30.34
C THR A 633 31.04 4.52 -31.13
N GLN A 634 30.15 5.36 -30.58
CA GLN A 634 29.59 6.49 -31.33
C GLN A 634 30.61 7.59 -31.72
N ASN A 635 31.82 7.57 -31.14
CA ASN A 635 32.87 8.55 -31.43
C ASN A 635 34.04 7.95 -32.22
N ASN A 636 34.45 8.62 -33.28
CA ASN A 636 35.70 8.40 -34.03
C ASN A 636 36.94 8.91 -33.25
N SER A 637 37.03 8.63 -31.95
CA SER A 637 38.19 9.02 -31.13
C SER A 637 39.42 8.23 -31.58
N PRO A 638 40.53 8.87 -31.98
CA PRO A 638 41.67 8.20 -32.61
C PRO A 638 42.57 7.41 -31.65
N ARG A 639 42.11 7.13 -30.42
CA ARG A 639 42.95 6.67 -29.29
C ARG A 639 42.28 5.63 -28.37
N THR A 640 41.32 4.84 -28.85
CA THR A 640 40.59 3.88 -28.02
C THR A 640 41.20 2.47 -28.07
N LEU A 641 41.89 2.05 -27.01
CA LEU A 641 42.16 0.63 -26.74
C LEU A 641 40.87 -0.02 -26.21
N VAL A 642 40.34 -1.02 -26.91
CA VAL A 642 39.23 -1.86 -26.43
C VAL A 642 39.79 -3.20 -25.97
N THR A 643 39.59 -3.56 -24.70
CA THR A 643 39.94 -4.89 -24.15
C THR A 643 38.67 -5.63 -23.75
N LEU A 644 38.56 -6.88 -24.20
CA LEU A 644 37.55 -7.85 -23.79
C LEU A 644 38.23 -8.93 -22.93
N THR A 645 37.81 -9.06 -21.68
CA THR A 645 38.24 -10.15 -20.78
C THR A 645 37.10 -11.12 -20.56
N ARG A 646 37.36 -12.43 -20.63
CA ARG A 646 36.41 -13.51 -20.30
C ARG A 646 36.75 -14.12 -18.95
N THR A 647 35.78 -14.19 -18.06
CA THR A 647 35.87 -14.94 -16.80
C THR A 647 34.75 -15.98 -16.75
N LEU A 648 35.06 -17.17 -16.23
CA LEU A 648 34.06 -18.16 -15.82
C LEU A 648 33.53 -17.80 -14.41
N VAL A 649 32.31 -18.21 -14.07
CA VAL A 649 31.67 -17.80 -12.80
C VAL A 649 32.30 -18.43 -11.55
N ASP A 650 33.08 -19.51 -11.70
CA ASP A 650 33.95 -20.04 -10.63
C ASP A 650 35.15 -19.12 -10.30
N GLY A 651 35.28 -17.97 -10.98
CA GLY A 651 36.40 -17.05 -10.85
C GLY A 651 37.63 -17.45 -11.66
N THR A 652 37.58 -18.55 -12.41
CA THR A 652 38.67 -18.96 -13.29
C THR A 652 38.79 -17.97 -14.45
N GLU A 653 39.83 -17.14 -14.41
CA GLU A 653 40.24 -16.34 -15.56
C GLU A 653 40.72 -17.25 -16.69
N VAL A 654 39.92 -17.36 -17.75
CA VAL A 654 40.37 -17.86 -19.04
C VAL A 654 41.08 -16.70 -19.72
N GLY A 655 42.26 -16.36 -19.19
CA GLY A 655 42.98 -15.09 -19.37
C GLY A 655 43.52 -14.86 -20.78
N GLU A 656 42.61 -14.56 -21.71
CA GLU A 656 42.93 -14.16 -23.08
C GLU A 656 42.34 -12.76 -23.36
N THR A 657 43.21 -11.78 -23.65
CA THR A 657 42.81 -10.48 -24.20
C THR A 657 42.51 -10.65 -25.68
N PHE A 658 41.23 -10.66 -26.06
CA PHE A 658 40.83 -11.20 -27.37
C PHE A 658 41.10 -10.30 -28.58
N VAL A 659 41.09 -8.97 -28.41
CA VAL A 659 41.24 -7.98 -29.49
C VAL A 659 41.91 -6.73 -28.91
N SER A 660 42.75 -6.06 -29.70
CA SER A 660 43.18 -4.68 -29.48
C SER A 660 43.05 -3.95 -30.82
N ILE A 661 42.09 -3.03 -30.94
CA ILE A 661 41.91 -2.19 -32.14
C ILE A 661 42.67 -0.87 -31.92
N LYS A 662 43.67 -0.60 -32.76
CA LYS A 662 44.35 0.70 -32.85
C LYS A 662 43.97 1.37 -34.17
N ASN A 663 42.78 1.99 -34.27
CA ASN A 663 42.39 2.94 -35.34
C ASN A 663 40.93 3.45 -35.19
N ASN A 664 40.60 4.55 -35.89
CA ASN A 664 39.32 5.29 -35.92
C ASN A 664 38.08 4.53 -36.43
N ASN A 665 37.99 3.20 -36.30
CA ASN A 665 36.83 2.44 -36.79
C ASN A 665 35.79 2.31 -35.67
N PRO A 666 34.60 2.94 -35.78
CA PRO A 666 33.60 2.98 -34.70
C PRO A 666 32.86 1.64 -34.50
N THR A 667 33.32 0.55 -35.12
CA THR A 667 32.69 -0.77 -35.02
C THR A 667 33.73 -1.88 -34.97
N GLY A 668 33.43 -2.94 -34.21
CA GLY A 668 34.23 -4.16 -34.15
C GLY A 668 33.37 -5.36 -33.78
N SER A 669 33.88 -6.57 -34.01
CA SER A 669 33.21 -7.80 -33.57
C SER A 669 34.20 -8.91 -33.24
N ALA A 670 33.80 -9.80 -32.33
CA ALA A 670 34.53 -10.99 -31.93
C ALA A 670 33.56 -12.17 -31.79
N THR A 671 33.72 -13.17 -32.65
CA THR A 671 32.94 -14.42 -32.61
C THR A 671 33.64 -15.47 -31.75
N ARG A 672 32.92 -16.08 -30.80
CA ARG A 672 33.42 -17.17 -29.94
C ARG A 672 32.35 -18.21 -29.68
N THR A 673 32.76 -19.47 -29.60
CA THR A 673 31.87 -20.55 -29.20
C THR A 673 31.58 -20.45 -27.71
N ILE A 674 30.31 -20.28 -27.34
CA ILE A 674 29.84 -20.40 -25.96
C ILE A 674 29.33 -21.82 -25.74
N SER A 675 29.75 -22.44 -24.64
CA SER A 675 29.29 -23.79 -24.26
C SER A 675 27.96 -23.68 -23.50
N GLU A 676 27.07 -24.63 -23.73
CA GLU A 676 25.86 -24.79 -22.92
C GLU A 676 26.23 -24.98 -21.44
N GLY A 677 25.41 -24.49 -20.53
CA GLY A 677 25.64 -24.64 -19.09
C GLY A 677 26.45 -23.52 -18.43
N LEU A 678 27.22 -22.72 -19.19
CA LEU A 678 28.15 -21.73 -18.63
C LEU A 678 27.67 -20.28 -18.75
N ILE A 679 27.82 -19.53 -17.65
CA ILE A 679 27.74 -18.06 -17.63
C ILE A 679 29.12 -17.51 -17.98
N HIS A 680 29.14 -16.56 -18.91
CA HIS A 680 30.34 -15.85 -19.33
C HIS A 680 30.17 -14.36 -19.04
N THR A 681 31.09 -13.80 -18.26
CA THR A 681 31.19 -12.36 -18.04
C THR A 681 32.21 -11.78 -19.02
N PHE A 682 31.77 -10.83 -19.85
CA PHE A 682 32.64 -10.06 -20.74
C PHE A 682 32.75 -8.62 -20.24
N LYS A 683 33.94 -8.25 -19.78
CA LYS A 683 34.25 -6.90 -19.34
C LYS A 683 34.86 -6.10 -20.49
N LEU A 684 34.29 -4.93 -20.76
CA LEU A 684 34.75 -4.01 -21.81
C LEU A 684 35.50 -2.83 -21.19
N TYR A 685 36.81 -2.75 -21.42
CA TYR A 685 37.63 -1.64 -20.94
C TYR A 685 37.97 -0.66 -22.06
N THR A 686 38.12 0.62 -21.72
CA THR A 686 38.75 1.62 -22.59
C THR A 686 40.04 2.17 -21.99
N GLY A 687 41.08 2.32 -22.81
CA GLY A 687 42.34 2.98 -22.45
C GLY A 687 42.95 3.78 -23.61
N GLU A 688 44.03 4.52 -23.36
CA GLU A 688 44.80 5.15 -24.44
C GLU A 688 45.69 4.10 -25.16
N ILE A 689 46.03 4.38 -26.42
CA ILE A 689 46.80 3.47 -27.30
C ILE A 689 48.21 3.12 -26.77
N ASP A 690 48.74 3.90 -25.81
CA ASP A 690 50.10 3.82 -25.28
C ASP A 690 50.15 3.61 -23.74
N SER A 691 49.04 3.24 -23.09
CA SER A 691 49.02 2.94 -21.64
C SER A 691 48.96 1.44 -21.35
N ASP A 692 49.94 0.91 -20.60
CA ASP A 692 49.94 -0.46 -20.05
C ASP A 692 48.87 -0.69 -18.96
N VAL A 693 48.04 0.31 -18.67
CA VAL A 693 46.98 0.31 -17.67
C VAL A 693 45.64 0.24 -18.38
N LEU A 694 44.80 -0.74 -18.01
CA LEU A 694 43.39 -0.77 -18.39
C LEU A 694 42.69 0.43 -17.73
N GLY A 695 42.04 1.29 -18.52
CA GLY A 695 41.22 2.37 -17.99
C GLY A 695 39.84 1.88 -17.55
N ASP A 696 38.87 2.79 -17.52
CA ASP A 696 37.54 2.51 -16.94
C ASP A 696 36.82 1.33 -17.62
N LEU A 697 36.14 0.54 -16.78
CA LEU A 697 35.20 -0.49 -17.20
C LEU A 697 33.94 0.19 -17.74
N LEU A 698 33.71 0.10 -19.05
CA LEU A 698 32.54 0.68 -19.71
C LEU A 698 31.27 -0.13 -19.46
N ASP A 699 31.38 -1.45 -19.55
CA ASP A 699 30.23 -2.36 -19.54
C ASP A 699 30.64 -3.76 -19.08
N THR A 700 29.68 -4.48 -18.50
CA THR A 700 29.80 -5.89 -18.11
C THR A 700 28.66 -6.67 -18.74
N VAL A 701 28.96 -7.30 -19.89
CA VAL A 701 27.99 -8.08 -20.65
C VAL A 701 27.99 -9.51 -20.11
N ILE A 702 26.85 -9.94 -19.57
CA ILE A 702 26.63 -11.30 -19.09
C ILE A 702 25.95 -12.09 -20.20
N VAL A 703 26.60 -13.18 -20.63
CA VAL A 703 26.08 -14.04 -21.70
C VAL A 703 25.94 -15.44 -21.17
N TYR A 704 24.80 -16.06 -21.46
CA TYR A 704 24.51 -17.43 -21.07
C TYR A 704 24.21 -18.31 -22.28
N GLY A 705 24.74 -19.53 -22.28
CA GLY A 705 24.41 -20.54 -23.28
C GLY A 705 23.19 -21.38 -22.90
N GLY A 706 21.98 -20.94 -23.28
CA GLY A 706 20.77 -21.79 -23.32
C GLY A 706 19.46 -21.13 -22.86
N ASP A 707 18.35 -21.60 -23.44
CA ASP A 707 16.99 -21.05 -23.24
C ASP A 707 16.43 -21.26 -21.82
N ASN A 708 17.10 -22.03 -20.96
CA ASN A 708 16.57 -22.52 -19.68
C ASN A 708 17.02 -21.73 -18.44
N PHE A 709 17.46 -20.48 -18.62
CA PHE A 709 17.88 -19.60 -17.53
C PHE A 709 17.14 -18.26 -17.56
N LEU A 710 16.92 -17.69 -16.38
CA LEU A 710 16.51 -16.31 -16.14
C LEU A 710 17.75 -15.58 -15.60
N VAL A 711 18.27 -14.59 -16.29
CA VAL A 711 19.42 -13.80 -15.80
C VAL A 711 18.96 -12.38 -15.47
N TYR A 712 19.12 -11.96 -14.21
CA TYR A 712 18.87 -10.58 -13.78
C TYR A 712 20.19 -9.82 -13.63
N ASN A 713 20.28 -8.63 -14.24
CA ASN A 713 21.52 -7.85 -14.32
C ASN A 713 21.56 -6.57 -13.46
N GLY A 714 20.56 -6.32 -12.63
CA GLY A 714 20.42 -5.09 -11.82
C GLY A 714 19.46 -4.05 -12.39
N ALA A 715 19.09 -4.16 -13.68
CA ALA A 715 18.11 -3.27 -14.32
C ALA A 715 16.99 -4.03 -15.06
N ALA A 716 17.29 -5.20 -15.62
CA ALA A 716 16.35 -5.99 -16.41
C ALA A 716 16.68 -7.49 -16.39
N TRP A 717 15.74 -8.29 -16.91
CA TRP A 717 15.96 -9.70 -17.24
C TRP A 717 16.54 -9.81 -18.65
N VAL A 718 17.65 -10.52 -18.80
CA VAL A 718 18.47 -10.51 -20.03
C VAL A 718 17.87 -11.41 -21.12
N ASN A 719 17.25 -12.53 -20.75
CA ASN A 719 16.92 -13.62 -21.69
C ASN A 719 15.56 -14.30 -21.45
N ALA A 720 14.70 -13.77 -20.58
CA ALA A 720 13.40 -14.36 -20.26
C ALA A 720 12.42 -13.36 -19.59
N VAL A 721 11.20 -13.82 -19.31
CA VAL A 721 10.25 -13.13 -18.40
C VAL A 721 10.84 -13.10 -16.98
N ALA A 722 10.41 -12.13 -16.17
CA ALA A 722 10.80 -12.02 -14.77
C ALA A 722 10.53 -13.31 -13.97
N MET A 723 11.32 -13.53 -12.93
CA MET A 723 11.19 -14.68 -12.02
C MET A 723 9.87 -14.68 -11.23
N ASP A 724 9.30 -13.51 -10.94
CA ASP A 724 7.95 -13.36 -10.39
C ASP A 724 6.91 -14.11 -11.26
N GLY A 725 6.26 -15.14 -10.70
CA GLY A 725 5.24 -15.93 -11.39
C GLY A 725 5.74 -17.12 -12.24
N THR A 726 6.99 -17.54 -12.08
CA THR A 726 7.57 -18.68 -12.84
C THR A 726 7.26 -20.07 -12.23
N THR A 727 7.34 -21.12 -13.06
CA THR A 727 6.80 -22.48 -12.79
C THR A 727 7.81 -23.62 -13.06
N ALA A 728 8.88 -23.67 -12.27
CA ALA A 728 9.95 -24.68 -12.21
C ALA A 728 10.88 -24.82 -13.44
N ALA A 729 10.43 -24.50 -14.65
CA ALA A 729 11.13 -24.87 -15.89
C ALA A 729 12.47 -24.14 -16.16
N LYS A 730 12.83 -23.14 -15.35
CA LYS A 730 13.99 -22.25 -15.59
C LYS A 730 14.86 -22.16 -14.34
N ASN A 731 16.18 -22.14 -14.54
CA ASN A 731 17.14 -21.75 -13.52
C ASN A 731 17.17 -20.21 -13.41
N ALA A 732 17.59 -19.64 -12.28
CA ALA A 732 17.76 -18.20 -12.12
C ALA A 732 19.19 -17.84 -11.69
N TYR A 733 19.76 -16.81 -12.31
CA TYR A 733 21.02 -16.19 -11.91
C TYR A 733 20.81 -14.71 -11.60
N ILE A 734 21.13 -14.32 -10.37
CA ILE A 734 20.93 -12.98 -9.83
C ILE A 734 22.30 -12.30 -9.70
N TYR A 735 22.66 -11.47 -10.67
CA TYR A 735 23.96 -10.79 -10.70
C TYR A 735 24.06 -9.62 -9.71
N ASP A 736 22.93 -8.93 -9.53
CA ASP A 736 22.79 -7.70 -8.73
C ASP A 736 21.44 -7.74 -8.00
N ASN A 737 21.23 -6.80 -7.09
CA ASN A 737 20.16 -6.78 -6.09
C ASN A 737 18.75 -6.88 -6.71
N LEU A 738 18.05 -7.99 -6.41
CA LEU A 738 16.67 -8.24 -6.80
C LEU A 738 15.78 -8.37 -5.56
N THR A 739 14.60 -7.75 -5.61
CA THR A 739 13.51 -8.02 -4.66
C THR A 739 12.43 -8.83 -5.35
N LEU A 740 12.17 -10.06 -4.88
CA LEU A 740 11.09 -10.92 -5.35
C LEU A 740 9.77 -10.47 -4.72
N SER A 741 8.78 -10.18 -5.56
CA SER A 741 7.51 -9.55 -5.15
C SER A 741 6.31 -10.49 -5.25
N SER A 742 6.43 -11.55 -6.04
CA SER A 742 5.38 -12.55 -6.30
C SER A 742 5.93 -13.96 -6.18
N ASN A 743 5.06 -14.93 -5.92
CA ASN A 743 5.48 -16.33 -5.78
C ASN A 743 6.19 -16.81 -7.05
N ALA A 744 7.25 -17.60 -6.88
CA ALA A 744 8.07 -18.12 -7.95
C ALA A 744 8.51 -19.56 -7.67
N GLU A 745 8.63 -20.33 -8.73
CA GLU A 745 9.24 -21.65 -8.72
C GLU A 745 10.28 -21.74 -9.84
N ILE A 746 11.49 -22.18 -9.49
CA ILE A 746 12.63 -22.30 -10.40
C ILE A 746 13.31 -23.67 -10.22
N ASN A 747 14.19 -24.02 -11.15
CA ASN A 747 15.02 -25.21 -11.06
C ASN A 747 16.22 -24.92 -10.12
N ASN A 748 17.34 -24.38 -10.62
CA ASN A 748 18.46 -23.92 -9.80
C ASN A 748 18.38 -22.41 -9.52
N LEU A 749 18.93 -21.94 -8.40
CA LEU A 749 19.17 -20.53 -8.07
C LEU A 749 20.66 -20.29 -7.83
N GLU A 750 21.20 -19.21 -8.39
CA GLU A 750 22.53 -18.71 -8.07
C GLU A 750 22.49 -17.19 -7.88
N VAL A 751 22.95 -16.71 -6.72
CA VAL A 751 23.13 -15.28 -6.44
C VAL A 751 24.62 -14.97 -6.45
N ALA A 752 25.03 -14.01 -7.27
CA ALA A 752 26.44 -13.65 -7.45
C ALA A 752 27.06 -13.09 -6.14
N PRO A 753 28.39 -13.19 -5.94
CA PRO A 753 29.05 -12.75 -4.70
C PRO A 753 28.91 -11.26 -4.32
N GLY A 754 28.42 -10.41 -5.23
CA GLY A 754 28.09 -9.00 -4.98
C GLY A 754 26.61 -8.64 -5.16
N GLY A 755 25.77 -9.61 -5.54
CA GLY A 755 24.32 -9.44 -5.65
C GLY A 755 23.60 -9.91 -4.38
N SER A 756 22.31 -9.62 -4.29
CA SER A 756 21.44 -10.16 -3.25
C SER A 756 20.06 -10.49 -3.82
N LEU A 757 19.39 -11.50 -3.24
CA LEU A 757 17.98 -11.76 -3.48
C LEU A 757 17.21 -11.53 -2.20
N THR A 758 16.35 -10.52 -2.18
CA THR A 758 15.40 -10.26 -1.08
C THR A 758 14.04 -10.84 -1.43
N ILE A 759 13.46 -11.65 -0.57
CA ILE A 759 12.10 -12.19 -0.71
C ILE A 759 11.18 -11.42 0.24
N ASN A 760 10.11 -10.81 -0.30
CA ASN A 760 9.15 -10.06 0.50
C ASN A 760 8.29 -10.95 1.42
N ALA A 761 7.76 -10.36 2.49
CA ALA A 761 6.90 -11.07 3.43
C ALA A 761 5.64 -11.61 2.73
N GLY A 762 5.40 -12.91 2.91
CA GLY A 762 4.29 -13.64 2.29
C GLY A 762 4.58 -14.17 0.88
N VAL A 763 5.76 -13.94 0.31
CA VAL A 763 6.15 -14.45 -1.00
C VAL A 763 6.84 -15.82 -0.87
N SER A 764 6.38 -16.81 -1.62
CA SER A 764 7.01 -18.13 -1.70
C SER A 764 8.01 -18.23 -2.85
N LEU A 765 9.24 -18.63 -2.55
CA LEU A 765 10.21 -19.10 -3.55
C LEU A 765 10.51 -20.58 -3.34
N LYS A 766 10.21 -21.41 -4.34
CA LYS A 766 10.63 -22.82 -4.41
C LYS A 766 11.77 -22.99 -5.42
N VAL A 767 12.80 -23.73 -5.03
CA VAL A 767 13.97 -24.09 -5.86
C VAL A 767 14.06 -25.62 -5.86
N ASN A 768 13.92 -26.25 -7.04
CA ASN A 768 13.86 -27.72 -7.20
C ASN A 768 15.23 -28.38 -7.41
N GLY A 769 16.28 -27.57 -7.59
CA GLY A 769 17.65 -28.00 -7.79
C GLY A 769 18.58 -27.27 -6.82
N THR A 770 19.78 -26.88 -7.25
CA THR A 770 20.77 -26.26 -6.35
C THR A 770 20.46 -24.79 -6.06
N SER A 771 20.73 -24.33 -4.83
CA SER A 771 20.78 -22.90 -4.47
C SER A 771 22.19 -22.49 -4.00
N SER A 772 22.68 -21.33 -4.46
CA SER A 772 23.92 -20.71 -3.98
C SER A 772 23.80 -19.19 -3.81
N GLY A 773 24.69 -18.63 -2.97
CA GLY A 773 24.70 -17.22 -2.60
C GLY A 773 23.76 -16.88 -1.44
N ASN A 774 23.65 -15.58 -1.13
CA ASN A 774 22.86 -15.08 0.00
C ASN A 774 21.47 -14.64 -0.46
N VAL A 775 20.46 -15.20 0.19
CA VAL A 775 19.04 -14.87 0.04
C VAL A 775 18.52 -14.36 1.39
N THR A 776 17.92 -13.18 1.40
CA THR A 776 17.28 -12.58 2.58
C THR A 776 15.77 -12.76 2.49
N TYR A 777 15.19 -13.55 3.38
CA TYR A 777 13.74 -13.67 3.50
C TYR A 777 13.22 -12.72 4.58
N ASN A 778 12.32 -11.81 4.21
CA ASN A 778 11.64 -10.90 5.13
C ASN A 778 10.31 -11.50 5.61
N THR A 779 10.00 -11.42 6.90
CA THR A 779 8.69 -11.78 7.44
C THR A 779 8.15 -10.69 8.36
N THR A 780 6.86 -10.36 8.22
CA THR A 780 6.25 -9.24 8.95
C THR A 780 5.59 -9.73 10.23
N LEU A 781 6.09 -9.25 11.37
CA LEU A 781 5.40 -9.40 12.65
C LEU A 781 4.43 -8.22 12.80
N GLY A 782 3.16 -8.47 12.50
CA GLY A 782 2.11 -7.44 12.39
C GLY A 782 1.79 -6.70 13.69
N THR A 783 2.28 -7.20 14.83
CA THR A 783 2.06 -6.64 16.17
C THR A 783 3.30 -6.84 17.04
N GLU A 784 3.27 -6.28 18.25
CA GLU A 784 4.25 -6.57 19.30
C GLU A 784 3.90 -7.83 20.11
N ASN A 785 3.03 -8.72 19.61
CA ASN A 785 2.77 -10.00 20.26
C ASN A 785 3.96 -10.95 20.08
N TRP A 786 3.87 -12.13 20.71
CA TRP A 786 4.80 -13.22 20.44
C TRP A 786 4.37 -14.04 19.24
N TYR A 787 5.34 -14.54 18.48
CA TYR A 787 5.18 -15.34 17.28
C TYR A 787 6.04 -16.60 17.36
N LEU A 788 5.59 -17.69 16.71
CA LEU A 788 6.44 -18.85 16.41
C LEU A 788 7.04 -18.69 15.02
N VAL A 789 8.36 -18.56 14.97
CA VAL A 789 9.14 -18.31 13.76
C VAL A 789 10.18 -19.42 13.53
N SER A 790 10.70 -19.52 12.31
CA SER A 790 11.73 -20.48 11.89
C SER A 790 12.58 -19.83 10.80
N SER A 791 13.82 -20.29 10.62
CA SER A 791 14.64 -19.83 9.50
C SER A 791 14.29 -20.62 8.23
N PRO A 792 13.91 -19.95 7.12
CA PRO A 792 13.65 -20.59 5.82
C PRO A 792 14.94 -20.79 5.01
N VAL A 793 16.08 -20.42 5.59
CA VAL A 793 17.42 -20.48 4.99
C VAL A 793 18.42 -21.07 5.99
N ALA A 794 19.47 -21.70 5.49
CA ALA A 794 20.59 -22.20 6.28
C ALA A 794 21.68 -21.13 6.45
N GLY A 795 22.31 -21.10 7.63
CA GLY A 795 23.50 -20.29 7.92
C GLY A 795 23.25 -19.02 8.76
N GLU A 796 22.02 -18.51 8.81
CA GLU A 796 21.65 -17.33 9.62
C GLU A 796 21.92 -17.57 11.13
N THR A 797 22.31 -16.52 11.86
CA THR A 797 22.67 -16.57 13.28
C THR A 797 21.88 -15.57 14.10
N TYR A 798 21.29 -16.01 15.21
CA TYR A 798 20.71 -15.12 16.19
C TYR A 798 21.71 -14.79 17.30
N ASP A 799 22.16 -13.54 17.33
CA ASP A 799 23.04 -12.96 18.35
C ASP A 799 22.57 -11.54 18.73
N GLY A 800 23.45 -10.74 19.37
CA GLY A 800 23.15 -9.34 19.69
C GLY A 800 22.95 -8.43 18.47
N ALA A 801 23.61 -8.71 17.34
CA ALA A 801 23.41 -7.96 16.10
C ALA A 801 22.06 -8.30 15.47
N TYR A 802 21.67 -9.58 15.43
CA TYR A 802 20.34 -10.01 14.98
C TYR A 802 19.22 -9.40 15.83
N VAL A 803 19.36 -9.41 17.16
CA VAL A 803 18.41 -8.78 18.10
C VAL A 803 18.25 -7.29 17.82
N THR A 804 19.35 -6.60 17.51
CA THR A 804 19.35 -5.16 17.21
C THR A 804 18.72 -4.88 15.83
N ALA A 805 19.15 -5.57 14.79
CA ALA A 805 18.67 -5.39 13.42
C ALA A 805 17.15 -5.64 13.30
N ASN A 806 16.65 -6.66 13.99
CA ASN A 806 15.24 -7.06 13.96
C ASN A 806 14.38 -6.39 15.05
N SER A 807 14.96 -5.47 15.84
CA SER A 807 14.29 -4.74 16.93
C SER A 807 13.58 -5.66 17.94
N LEU A 808 14.22 -6.75 18.36
CA LEU A 808 13.64 -7.69 19.32
C LEU A 808 13.64 -7.14 20.75
N ALA A 809 12.64 -7.53 21.55
CA ALA A 809 12.54 -7.07 22.94
C ALA A 809 13.68 -7.64 23.81
N ILE A 810 14.06 -6.91 24.87
CA ILE A 810 15.04 -7.35 25.88
C ILE A 810 14.43 -7.16 27.27
N ASN A 811 14.51 -8.19 28.12
CA ASN A 811 14.02 -8.17 29.50
C ASN A 811 15.10 -8.71 30.45
N GLY A 812 15.80 -7.81 31.14
CA GLY A 812 16.96 -8.16 31.95
C GLY A 812 18.09 -8.69 31.05
N THR A 813 18.48 -9.96 31.24
CA THR A 813 19.44 -10.66 30.37
C THR A 813 18.77 -11.49 29.28
N ASN A 814 17.44 -11.62 29.26
CA ASN A 814 16.72 -12.40 28.25
C ASN A 814 16.44 -11.55 27.02
N ASN A 815 16.95 -11.96 25.86
CA ASN A 815 16.51 -11.44 24.57
C ASN A 815 15.25 -12.19 24.12
N ALA A 816 14.33 -11.52 23.42
CA ALA A 816 13.05 -12.07 22.98
C ALA A 816 13.18 -12.93 21.71
N ILE A 817 14.04 -13.95 21.81
CA ILE A 817 14.15 -15.09 20.93
C ILE A 817 14.51 -16.32 21.78
N ALA A 818 13.71 -17.39 21.68
CA ALA A 818 13.84 -18.57 22.52
C ALA A 818 13.63 -19.88 21.75
N THR A 819 14.28 -20.95 22.23
CA THR A 819 13.94 -22.33 21.85
C THR A 819 12.95 -22.93 22.86
N TYR A 820 12.28 -24.01 22.49
CA TYR A 820 11.41 -24.77 23.39
C TYR A 820 12.17 -25.92 24.08
N THR A 821 11.90 -26.13 25.36
CA THR A 821 12.47 -27.21 26.17
C THR A 821 11.40 -28.26 26.47
N THR A 822 11.31 -29.29 25.62
CA THR A 822 10.36 -30.40 25.71
C THR A 822 10.34 -31.10 27.07
N GLY A 823 11.49 -31.29 27.71
CA GLY A 823 11.57 -31.99 29.01
C GLY A 823 10.80 -31.31 30.16
N THR A 824 10.53 -30.02 30.04
CA THR A 824 9.87 -29.19 31.07
C THR A 824 8.70 -28.36 30.54
N ASN A 825 8.39 -28.46 29.24
CA ASN A 825 7.44 -27.62 28.52
C ASN A 825 7.64 -26.10 28.69
N THR A 826 8.90 -25.64 28.74
CA THR A 826 9.25 -24.22 28.99
C THR A 826 10.07 -23.58 27.87
N TRP A 827 10.08 -22.25 27.84
CA TRP A 827 10.92 -21.45 26.92
C TRP A 827 12.34 -21.26 27.45
N SER A 828 13.33 -21.40 26.58
CA SER A 828 14.75 -21.13 26.85
C SER A 828 15.22 -19.91 26.04
N TYR A 829 15.23 -18.74 26.67
CA TYR A 829 15.57 -17.46 26.04
C TYR A 829 17.08 -17.30 25.83
N MET A 830 17.46 -16.77 24.65
CA MET A 830 18.84 -16.40 24.35
C MET A 830 19.30 -15.29 25.31
N GLN A 831 20.44 -15.49 25.97
CA GLN A 831 20.98 -14.52 26.92
C GLN A 831 21.75 -13.41 26.18
N THR A 832 21.67 -12.18 26.67
CA THR A 832 22.45 -11.04 26.16
C THR A 832 23.96 -11.36 26.17
N GLY A 833 24.60 -11.20 25.01
CA GLY A 833 26.01 -11.58 24.79
C GLY A 833 26.23 -13.03 24.37
N GLY A 834 25.19 -13.86 24.34
CA GLY A 834 25.18 -15.15 23.65
C GLY A 834 24.74 -15.03 22.19
N GLY A 835 24.81 -16.16 21.48
CA GLY A 835 24.27 -16.32 20.13
C GLY A 835 24.43 -17.75 19.63
N ALA A 836 23.69 -18.13 18.59
CA ALA A 836 23.77 -19.43 17.93
C ALA A 836 23.23 -19.37 16.49
N THR A 837 23.44 -20.42 15.71
CA THR A 837 22.89 -20.57 14.36
C THR A 837 21.45 -21.06 14.42
N PHE A 838 20.58 -20.55 13.56
CA PHE A 838 19.25 -21.12 13.36
C PHE A 838 19.39 -22.54 12.79
N THR A 839 18.79 -23.53 13.45
CA THR A 839 18.83 -24.92 13.00
C THR A 839 17.65 -25.17 12.03
N PRO A 840 17.90 -25.65 10.79
CA PRO A 840 16.83 -25.96 9.86
C PRO A 840 15.80 -26.93 10.46
N GLY A 841 14.52 -26.58 10.34
CA GLY A 841 13.40 -27.37 10.88
C GLY A 841 13.09 -27.11 12.36
N THR A 842 13.91 -26.36 13.09
CA THR A 842 13.61 -25.94 14.47
C THR A 842 12.81 -24.65 14.50
N GLY A 843 11.74 -24.61 15.29
CA GLY A 843 10.99 -23.38 15.55
C GLY A 843 11.51 -22.62 16.79
N TYR A 844 11.23 -21.32 16.81
CA TYR A 844 11.69 -20.35 17.80
C TYR A 844 10.54 -19.43 18.20
N TYR A 845 10.55 -18.94 19.43
CA TYR A 845 9.54 -17.99 19.95
C TYR A 845 10.14 -16.59 20.02
N ALA A 846 9.60 -15.66 19.24
CA ALA A 846 10.18 -14.33 19.04
C ALA A 846 9.15 -13.19 19.20
N ARG A 847 9.63 -12.01 19.60
CA ARG A 847 8.81 -10.81 19.80
C ARG A 847 9.60 -9.51 19.58
N ARG A 848 8.99 -8.54 18.88
CA ARG A 848 9.53 -7.17 18.70
C ARG A 848 9.42 -6.34 19.99
N ALA A 849 10.29 -5.35 20.14
CA ALA A 849 10.32 -4.45 21.28
C ALA A 849 9.00 -3.71 21.52
N THR A 850 8.68 -3.43 22.78
CA THR A 850 7.52 -2.61 23.13
C THR A 850 7.61 -1.22 22.49
N ALA A 851 6.51 -0.73 21.91
CA ALA A 851 6.42 0.49 21.11
C ALA A 851 7.15 0.46 19.74
N ALA A 852 7.63 -0.70 19.27
CA ALA A 852 8.15 -0.86 17.91
C ALA A 852 7.06 -1.06 16.84
N GLY A 853 5.82 -1.34 17.23
CA GLY A 853 4.67 -1.57 16.36
C GLY A 853 4.77 -2.83 15.49
N SER A 854 4.02 -2.82 14.38
CA SER A 854 4.22 -3.76 13.27
C SER A 854 5.61 -3.57 12.66
N GLY A 855 6.25 -4.64 12.19
CA GLY A 855 7.49 -4.53 11.44
C GLY A 855 8.13 -5.86 11.05
N THR A 856 9.14 -5.77 10.20
CA THR A 856 9.82 -6.92 9.60
C THR A 856 10.89 -7.49 10.52
N ILE A 857 11.03 -8.81 10.53
CA ILE A 857 12.28 -9.50 10.87
C ILE A 857 12.79 -10.24 9.63
N SER A 858 14.11 -10.44 9.52
CA SER A 858 14.77 -10.95 8.32
C SER A 858 15.71 -12.11 8.63
N PHE A 859 15.80 -13.06 7.70
CA PHE A 859 16.71 -14.22 7.75
C PHE A 859 17.53 -14.27 6.47
N THR A 860 18.87 -14.27 6.57
CA THR A 860 19.79 -14.25 5.43
C THR A 860 20.67 -15.49 5.40
N GLY A 861 20.66 -16.20 4.28
CA GLY A 861 21.45 -17.43 4.12
C GLY A 861 21.19 -18.12 2.79
N THR A 862 21.50 -19.40 2.71
CA THR A 862 21.27 -20.21 1.49
C THR A 862 19.95 -20.98 1.61
N ILE A 863 19.21 -21.12 0.51
CA ILE A 863 17.91 -21.82 0.51
C ILE A 863 18.11 -23.33 0.72
N ASN A 864 17.31 -23.92 1.62
CA ASN A 864 17.25 -25.37 1.78
C ASN A 864 16.57 -26.01 0.56
N THR A 865 17.27 -26.91 -0.12
CA THR A 865 16.88 -27.50 -1.42
C THR A 865 16.81 -29.03 -1.39
N SER A 866 16.76 -29.60 -0.19
CA SER A 866 16.68 -31.04 0.05
C SER A 866 15.85 -31.31 1.31
N ASP A 867 15.53 -32.59 1.55
CA ASP A 867 14.93 -33.05 2.80
C ASP A 867 15.71 -32.54 4.02
N VAL A 868 14.97 -32.02 5.01
CA VAL A 868 15.51 -31.52 6.28
C VAL A 868 15.06 -32.45 7.40
N ALA A 869 16.02 -33.02 8.14
CA ALA A 869 15.76 -33.89 9.27
C ALA A 869 15.62 -33.08 10.56
N ALA A 870 14.39 -32.77 10.97
CA ALA A 870 14.13 -32.01 12.19
C ALA A 870 14.30 -32.90 13.43
N SER A 871 15.25 -32.57 14.29
CA SER A 871 15.52 -33.30 15.53
C SER A 871 14.39 -33.12 16.53
N VAL A 872 13.89 -34.23 17.08
CA VAL A 872 12.90 -34.26 18.17
C VAL A 872 13.42 -35.06 19.36
N VAL A 873 12.96 -34.70 20.56
CA VAL A 873 13.29 -35.41 21.80
C VAL A 873 12.03 -35.88 22.51
N LEU A 874 12.15 -36.99 23.24
CA LEU A 874 11.11 -37.45 24.16
C LEU A 874 11.33 -36.78 25.53
N GLY A 875 10.26 -36.21 26.10
CA GLY A 875 10.28 -35.51 27.38
C GLY A 875 8.96 -34.81 27.69
N GLY A 876 8.78 -34.39 28.94
CA GLY A 876 7.50 -33.87 29.43
C GLY A 876 6.44 -34.99 29.55
N THR A 877 5.20 -34.60 29.85
CA THR A 877 4.07 -35.55 29.94
C THR A 877 3.70 -36.11 28.56
N ASP A 878 3.82 -35.30 27.50
CA ASP A 878 3.18 -35.55 26.19
C ASP A 878 4.11 -35.31 24.97
N GLY A 879 5.43 -35.17 25.14
CA GLY A 879 6.39 -35.21 24.02
C GLY A 879 6.37 -34.03 23.03
N PHE A 880 5.92 -32.84 23.44
CA PHE A 880 5.80 -31.68 22.55
C PHE A 880 7.16 -31.15 22.06
N ASN A 881 7.31 -30.98 20.75
CA ASN A 881 8.51 -30.43 20.11
C ASN A 881 8.13 -29.24 19.21
N LEU A 882 8.93 -28.17 19.23
CA LEU A 882 8.71 -26.98 18.40
C LEU A 882 9.50 -27.08 17.10
N ILE A 883 8.77 -27.29 16.01
CA ILE A 883 9.28 -27.46 14.64
C ILE A 883 8.95 -26.18 13.84
N GLY A 884 9.53 -26.03 12.67
CA GLY A 884 9.22 -24.92 11.79
C GLY A 884 9.48 -25.23 10.33
N ASN A 885 8.88 -24.45 9.43
CA ASN A 885 9.12 -24.56 8.00
C ASN A 885 10.56 -24.12 7.67
N PRO A 886 11.42 -25.01 7.13
CA PRO A 886 12.79 -24.70 6.77
C PRO A 886 12.94 -24.14 5.35
N PHE A 887 11.84 -24.02 4.60
CA PHE A 887 11.87 -23.61 3.19
C PHE A 887 11.43 -22.16 3.00
N THR A 888 11.92 -21.53 1.93
CA THR A 888 11.39 -20.26 1.41
C THR A 888 10.05 -20.43 0.66
N ALA A 889 9.55 -21.66 0.55
CA ALA A 889 8.23 -22.01 0.02
C ALA A 889 7.26 -22.41 1.15
N TYR A 890 5.96 -22.52 0.84
CA TYR A 890 4.99 -23.04 1.81
C TYR A 890 5.23 -24.55 2.06
N LEU A 891 4.89 -25.05 3.25
CA LEU A 891 5.00 -26.47 3.60
C LEU A 891 3.59 -27.07 3.81
N ASN A 892 3.27 -28.13 3.08
CA ASN A 892 1.97 -28.82 3.17
C ASN A 892 1.86 -29.61 4.48
N SER A 893 0.90 -29.25 5.34
CA SER A 893 0.78 -29.85 6.68
C SER A 893 0.38 -31.33 6.63
N ALA A 894 -0.57 -31.70 5.77
CA ALA A 894 -1.02 -33.08 5.63
C ALA A 894 0.12 -34.01 5.17
N SER A 895 0.90 -33.60 4.18
CA SER A 895 2.05 -34.37 3.68
C SER A 895 3.13 -34.55 4.76
N PHE A 896 3.40 -33.49 5.54
CA PHE A 896 4.31 -33.58 6.68
C PHE A 896 3.78 -34.52 7.78
N LEU A 897 2.50 -34.45 8.14
CA LEU A 897 1.90 -35.29 9.19
C LEU A 897 1.88 -36.76 8.78
N THR A 898 1.28 -37.09 7.64
CA THR A 898 1.22 -38.46 7.12
C THR A 898 2.61 -39.03 6.80
N GLY A 899 3.54 -38.19 6.35
CA GLY A 899 4.95 -38.57 6.15
C GLY A 899 5.70 -38.91 7.44
N ASN A 900 5.17 -38.54 8.60
CA ASN A 900 5.78 -38.75 9.92
C ASN A 900 4.91 -39.54 10.90
N THR A 901 3.77 -40.11 10.49
CA THR A 901 2.81 -40.82 11.36
C THR A 901 3.45 -41.79 12.34
N ALA A 902 4.45 -42.57 11.90
CA ALA A 902 5.13 -43.57 12.74
C ALA A 902 6.02 -42.97 13.86
N ASN A 903 6.31 -41.66 13.81
CA ASN A 903 7.12 -40.93 14.78
C ASN A 903 6.33 -39.86 15.55
N LEU A 904 5.04 -39.68 15.24
CA LEU A 904 4.12 -38.79 15.94
C LEU A 904 3.21 -39.58 16.89
N VAL A 905 2.70 -38.95 17.94
CA VAL A 905 1.65 -39.55 18.80
C VAL A 905 0.30 -39.57 18.07
N SER A 906 0.04 -38.55 17.25
CA SER A 906 -1.06 -38.49 16.30
C SER A 906 -0.69 -37.57 15.13
N GLU A 907 -1.41 -37.65 14.02
CA GLU A 907 -1.31 -36.74 12.89
C GLU A 907 -1.97 -35.37 13.20
N THR A 908 -1.42 -34.72 14.24
CA THR A 908 -1.84 -33.42 14.76
C THR A 908 -0.64 -32.47 14.83
N MET A 909 -0.87 -31.21 14.46
CA MET A 909 0.04 -30.09 14.76
C MET A 909 -0.71 -28.92 15.40
N TRP A 910 0.02 -28.07 16.12
CA TRP A 910 -0.52 -26.89 16.78
C TRP A 910 0.19 -25.63 16.31
N VAL A 911 -0.58 -24.75 15.67
CA VAL A 911 -0.11 -23.49 15.10
C VAL A 911 -0.50 -22.35 16.04
N TRP A 912 0.45 -21.50 16.41
CA TRP A 912 0.15 -20.34 17.25
C TRP A 912 -0.61 -19.26 16.47
N ASN A 913 -1.73 -18.80 17.04
CA ASN A 913 -2.48 -17.64 16.57
C ASN A 913 -2.29 -16.50 17.58
N GLU A 914 -1.49 -15.50 17.19
CA GLU A 914 -1.11 -14.38 18.04
C GLU A 914 -2.25 -13.39 18.31
N ALA A 915 -3.28 -13.36 17.46
CA ALA A 915 -4.43 -12.47 17.62
C ALA A 915 -5.40 -12.97 18.70
N THR A 916 -5.47 -14.28 18.92
CA THR A 916 -6.32 -14.94 19.94
C THR A 916 -5.54 -15.46 21.15
N ALA A 917 -4.20 -15.34 21.12
CA ALA A 917 -3.27 -15.91 22.09
C ALA A 917 -3.61 -17.38 22.41
N ASN A 918 -3.74 -18.19 21.36
CA ASN A 918 -4.11 -19.59 21.46
C ASN A 918 -3.41 -20.45 20.39
N TYR A 919 -3.36 -21.75 20.65
CA TYR A 919 -2.96 -22.73 19.64
C TYR A 919 -4.17 -23.23 18.87
N GLU A 920 -4.11 -23.09 17.54
CA GLU A 920 -5.02 -23.75 16.62
C GLU A 920 -4.47 -25.12 16.24
N THR A 921 -5.28 -26.13 16.50
CA THR A 921 -5.03 -27.51 16.09
C THR A 921 -5.28 -27.63 14.57
N LYS A 922 -4.40 -28.35 13.87
CA LYS A 922 -4.55 -28.76 12.47
C LYS A 922 -4.27 -30.25 12.37
N VAL A 923 -5.06 -30.93 11.54
CA VAL A 923 -4.94 -32.37 11.28
C VAL A 923 -4.76 -32.62 9.78
N THR A 924 -4.47 -33.85 9.37
CA THR A 924 -4.32 -34.24 7.95
C THR A 924 -5.57 -33.89 7.10
N ALA A 925 -6.76 -33.90 7.70
CA ALA A 925 -8.02 -33.49 7.06
C ALA A 925 -8.18 -31.95 6.83
N ASP A 926 -7.25 -31.11 7.31
CA ASP A 926 -7.23 -29.68 7.01
C ASP A 926 -6.31 -29.37 5.82
N ALA A 927 -6.85 -28.67 4.80
CA ALA A 927 -6.11 -28.17 3.63
C ALA A 927 -5.22 -26.94 3.97
N PHE A 928 -4.39 -27.09 5.00
CA PHE A 928 -3.52 -26.06 5.53
C PHE A 928 -2.10 -26.16 4.95
N VAL A 929 -1.44 -25.01 4.81
CA VAL A 929 -0.01 -24.93 4.51
C VAL A 929 0.63 -23.94 5.47
N LEU A 930 1.80 -24.30 5.98
CA LEU A 930 2.63 -23.42 6.81
C LEU A 930 3.33 -22.42 5.90
N ALA A 931 3.26 -21.13 6.24
CA ALA A 931 4.02 -20.09 5.55
C ALA A 931 5.53 -20.33 5.69
N PRO A 932 6.37 -19.81 4.77
CA PRO A 932 7.78 -19.65 5.06
C PRO A 932 7.95 -18.90 6.37
N THR A 933 9.01 -19.21 7.12
CA THR A 933 9.26 -18.73 8.49
C THR A 933 8.29 -19.19 9.58
N GLN A 934 7.22 -19.94 9.31
CA GLN A 934 6.24 -20.28 10.35
C GLN A 934 6.69 -21.46 11.24
N GLY A 935 6.60 -21.28 12.56
CA GLY A 935 6.81 -22.33 13.57
C GLY A 935 5.50 -22.98 14.05
N PHE A 936 5.56 -24.25 14.46
CA PHE A 936 4.43 -25.07 14.89
C PHE A 936 4.87 -26.19 15.84
N PHE A 937 3.97 -26.64 16.72
CA PHE A 937 4.23 -27.79 17.60
C PHE A 937 3.74 -29.10 17.01
N VAL A 938 4.43 -30.18 17.40
CA VAL A 938 4.05 -31.59 17.19
C VAL A 938 4.32 -32.39 18.46
N SER A 939 3.74 -33.58 18.59
CA SER A 939 4.01 -34.51 19.69
C SER A 939 4.70 -35.76 19.14
N ALA A 940 5.91 -36.04 19.61
CA ALA A 940 6.74 -37.14 19.11
C ALA A 940 6.50 -38.44 19.90
N SER A 941 6.23 -39.54 19.20
CA SER A 941 6.11 -40.89 19.78
C SER A 941 7.44 -41.66 19.80
N SER A 942 8.45 -41.19 19.05
CA SER A 942 9.81 -41.74 19.06
C SER A 942 10.86 -40.62 19.09
N ALA A 943 12.08 -40.93 19.54
CA ALA A 943 13.23 -40.01 19.50
C ALA A 943 13.92 -40.00 18.12
N THR A 944 13.18 -40.30 17.05
CA THR A 944 13.67 -40.33 15.66
C THR A 944 13.35 -38.99 14.99
N ASN A 945 14.31 -38.40 14.29
CA ASN A 945 14.10 -37.14 13.57
C ASN A 945 12.89 -37.23 12.64
N LEU A 946 12.11 -36.15 12.60
CA LEU A 946 11.00 -36.00 11.66
C LEU A 946 11.55 -35.57 10.30
N SER A 947 11.05 -36.17 9.22
CA SER A 947 11.41 -35.76 7.87
C SER A 947 10.56 -34.58 7.44
N ILE A 948 11.19 -33.46 7.08
CA ILE A 948 10.57 -32.38 6.34
C ILE A 948 11.08 -32.49 4.90
N ALA A 949 10.40 -33.31 4.10
CA ALA A 949 10.84 -33.63 2.75
C ALA A 949 10.69 -32.45 1.78
N GLU A 950 11.57 -32.36 0.79
CA GLU A 950 11.51 -31.36 -0.28
C GLU A 950 10.17 -31.42 -1.03
N SER A 951 9.63 -32.64 -1.19
CA SER A 951 8.36 -32.94 -1.84
C SER A 951 7.12 -32.43 -1.08
N TYR A 952 7.26 -31.97 0.17
CA TYR A 952 6.16 -31.37 0.93
C TYR A 952 5.99 -29.86 0.65
N GLN A 953 6.88 -29.25 -0.15
CA GLN A 953 6.78 -27.85 -0.53
C GLN A 953 5.58 -27.56 -1.46
N ALA A 954 4.95 -26.39 -1.26
CA ALA A 954 3.89 -25.86 -2.10
C ALA A 954 4.22 -24.42 -2.55
N THR A 955 3.90 -24.08 -3.79
CA THR A 955 4.25 -22.80 -4.44
C THR A 955 3.21 -21.70 -4.24
N THR A 956 2.03 -22.06 -3.73
CA THR A 956 0.95 -21.13 -3.37
C THR A 956 0.52 -21.39 -1.94
N GLY A 957 0.37 -20.33 -1.15
CA GLY A 957 -0.36 -20.39 0.11
C GLY A 957 -1.77 -20.90 -0.16
N SER A 958 -2.36 -21.66 0.78
CA SER A 958 -3.61 -22.42 0.58
C SER A 958 -4.60 -21.66 -0.32
N ALA A 959 -4.65 -22.06 -1.59
CA ALA A 959 -5.68 -21.58 -2.49
C ALA A 959 -7.04 -21.87 -1.83
N PHE A 960 -8.07 -21.08 -2.14
CA PHE A 960 -9.41 -21.21 -1.59
C PHE A 960 -10.16 -22.48 -2.07
N GLN A 961 -9.49 -23.63 -2.08
CA GLN A 961 -10.07 -24.96 -2.03
C GLN A 961 -10.74 -25.15 -0.67
N LYS A 962 -11.88 -24.46 -0.50
CA LYS A 962 -12.87 -24.82 0.50
C LYS A 962 -13.40 -26.20 0.11
N THR A 963 -12.77 -27.27 0.62
CA THR A 963 -13.46 -28.55 0.76
C THR A 963 -14.67 -28.29 1.65
N THR A 964 -15.87 -28.43 1.09
CA THR A 964 -17.15 -28.21 1.76
C THR A 964 -17.38 -29.29 2.81
N LYS A 965 -16.73 -29.18 3.96
CA LYS A 965 -16.97 -30.03 5.14
C LYS A 965 -18.17 -29.51 5.92
N THR A 966 -18.96 -30.43 6.45
CA THR A 966 -20.03 -30.13 7.39
C THR A 966 -19.39 -29.91 8.76
N GLU A 967 -19.46 -28.69 9.28
CA GLU A 967 -18.70 -28.24 10.46
C GLU A 967 -19.63 -27.57 11.46
N VAL A 968 -19.49 -27.92 12.73
CA VAL A 968 -20.02 -27.16 13.87
C VAL A 968 -18.85 -26.69 14.72
N LYS A 969 -18.61 -25.39 14.75
CA LYS A 969 -17.56 -24.74 15.55
C LYS A 969 -18.21 -24.10 16.77
N LEU A 970 -18.07 -24.75 17.92
CA LEU A 970 -18.50 -24.23 19.22
C LEU A 970 -17.44 -23.26 19.74
N MET A 971 -17.86 -22.11 20.24
CA MET A 971 -16.98 -21.07 20.77
C MET A 971 -17.39 -20.68 22.18
N ILE A 972 -16.41 -20.32 23.01
CA ILE A 972 -16.64 -19.69 24.32
C ILE A 972 -15.87 -18.36 24.43
N ASN A 973 -16.41 -17.45 25.23
CA ASN A 973 -15.76 -16.20 25.61
C ASN A 973 -16.00 -15.89 27.09
N ASP A 974 -14.95 -15.52 27.83
CA ASP A 974 -15.02 -15.18 29.27
C ASP A 974 -15.00 -13.66 29.57
N GLY A 975 -15.16 -12.84 28.53
CA GLY A 975 -14.93 -11.40 28.53
C GLY A 975 -13.51 -10.98 28.12
N THR A 976 -12.54 -11.89 28.11
CA THR A 976 -11.13 -11.60 27.76
C THR A 976 -10.56 -12.56 26.72
N SER A 977 -10.81 -13.87 26.89
CA SER A 977 -10.25 -14.94 26.08
C SER A 977 -11.35 -15.55 25.23
N SER A 978 -11.07 -15.75 23.93
CA SER A 978 -11.93 -16.53 23.04
C SER A 978 -11.28 -17.88 22.77
N ARG A 979 -12.07 -18.96 22.82
CA ARG A 979 -11.63 -20.34 22.62
C ARG A 979 -12.68 -21.09 21.79
N PHE A 980 -12.27 -22.13 21.08
CA PHE A 980 -13.18 -22.90 20.23
C PHE A 980 -12.85 -24.39 20.21
N ALA A 981 -13.87 -25.19 19.95
CA ALA A 981 -13.76 -26.59 19.55
C ALA A 981 -14.59 -26.82 18.28
N LYS A 982 -14.17 -27.76 17.44
CA LYS A 982 -14.80 -28.05 16.15
C LYS A 982 -15.24 -29.50 16.11
N VAL A 983 -16.43 -29.70 15.55
CA VAL A 983 -16.97 -31.01 15.18
C VAL A 983 -17.07 -31.04 13.66
N TYR A 984 -16.40 -31.99 13.02
CA TYR A 984 -16.51 -32.28 11.60
C TYR A 984 -17.41 -33.50 11.38
N TYR A 985 -18.34 -33.40 10.45
CA TYR A 985 -19.17 -34.53 10.03
C TYR A 985 -18.66 -34.99 8.66
N LEU A 986 -18.08 -36.19 8.60
CA LEU A 986 -17.35 -36.74 7.46
C LEU A 986 -17.83 -38.17 7.14
N ASP A 987 -17.91 -38.52 5.87
CA ASP A 987 -18.55 -39.78 5.43
C ASP A 987 -17.82 -41.05 5.90
N ASN A 988 -16.53 -40.96 6.26
CA ASN A 988 -15.68 -42.09 6.67
C ASN A 988 -15.11 -41.95 8.09
N ALA A 989 -15.62 -41.00 8.89
CA ALA A 989 -15.23 -40.88 10.30
C ALA A 989 -16.02 -41.86 11.18
N THR A 990 -15.48 -42.16 12.36
CA THR A 990 -16.09 -43.01 13.39
C THR A 990 -16.52 -42.18 14.59
N THR A 991 -17.16 -42.80 15.59
CA THR A 991 -17.47 -42.14 16.87
C THR A 991 -16.33 -42.24 17.89
N GLY A 992 -15.28 -43.01 17.58
CA GLY A 992 -14.05 -43.16 18.36
C GLY A 992 -12.92 -42.28 17.81
N PHE A 993 -11.66 -42.65 18.06
CA PHE A 993 -10.50 -41.86 17.63
C PHE A 993 -10.09 -42.16 16.18
N ASP A 994 -10.13 -41.14 15.34
CA ASP A 994 -9.69 -41.18 13.94
C ASP A 994 -8.40 -40.37 13.74
N ASN A 995 -7.25 -41.05 13.76
CA ASN A 995 -5.96 -40.38 13.56
C ASN A 995 -5.88 -39.62 12.22
N GLY A 996 -5.52 -38.34 12.25
CA GLY A 996 -5.49 -37.45 11.08
C GLY A 996 -6.82 -36.74 10.78
N PHE A 997 -7.87 -37.05 11.52
CA PHE A 997 -9.18 -36.41 11.47
C PHE A 997 -9.58 -35.81 12.83
N ASP A 998 -9.16 -36.42 13.94
CA ASP A 998 -9.21 -35.90 15.29
C ASP A 998 -7.91 -35.21 15.69
N GLY A 999 -8.04 -34.11 16.43
CA GLY A 999 -6.91 -33.30 16.90
C GLY A 999 -7.08 -32.89 18.37
N GLU A 1000 -6.15 -33.34 19.21
CA GLU A 1000 -6.11 -32.99 20.64
C GLU A 1000 -5.85 -31.48 20.84
N THR A 1001 -6.30 -30.90 21.96
CA THR A 1001 -5.89 -29.55 22.38
C THR A 1001 -4.40 -29.51 22.71
N PHE A 1002 -3.70 -28.40 22.45
CA PHE A 1002 -2.28 -28.27 22.83
C PHE A 1002 -2.09 -28.32 24.36
N GLY A 1003 -1.60 -29.45 24.88
CA GLY A 1003 -1.36 -29.65 26.31
C GLY A 1003 -0.06 -29.02 26.84
N GLY A 1004 0.84 -28.57 25.97
CA GLY A 1004 2.20 -28.18 26.36
C GLY A 1004 2.25 -26.99 27.32
N ILE A 1005 1.45 -25.96 27.06
CA ILE A 1005 1.30 -24.78 27.93
C ILE A 1005 -0.18 -24.61 28.22
N ALA A 1006 -0.58 -24.84 29.47
CA ALA A 1006 -1.98 -24.88 29.86
C ALA A 1006 -2.69 -23.51 29.70
N ASN A 1007 -3.84 -23.53 29.03
CA ASN A 1007 -4.80 -22.43 29.01
C ASN A 1007 -5.51 -22.27 30.36
N THR A 1008 -5.75 -21.03 30.80
CA THR A 1008 -6.58 -20.73 31.99
C THR A 1008 -8.08 -20.78 31.71
N VAL A 1009 -8.46 -20.58 30.45
CA VAL A 1009 -9.81 -20.78 29.92
C VAL A 1009 -9.71 -21.60 28.64
N ASP A 1010 -10.47 -22.68 28.52
CA ASP A 1010 -10.51 -23.51 27.32
C ASP A 1010 -11.85 -24.22 27.09
N VAL A 1011 -12.12 -24.65 25.86
CA VAL A 1011 -13.26 -25.49 25.47
C VAL A 1011 -12.81 -26.60 24.53
N PHE A 1012 -13.31 -27.81 24.76
CA PHE A 1012 -12.92 -29.01 24.02
C PHE A 1012 -14.06 -30.03 24.00
N THR A 1013 -13.89 -31.08 23.21
CA THR A 1013 -14.77 -32.24 23.12
C THR A 1013 -14.07 -33.49 23.66
N HIS A 1014 -14.84 -34.49 24.09
CA HIS A 1014 -14.36 -35.86 24.31
C HIS A 1014 -15.02 -36.78 23.29
N LEU A 1015 -14.37 -37.89 22.94
CA LEU A 1015 -14.91 -38.83 21.95
C LEU A 1015 -16.27 -39.41 22.38
N VAL A 1016 -17.13 -39.70 21.39
CA VAL A 1016 -18.50 -40.19 21.63
C VAL A 1016 -18.48 -41.66 22.05
N ALA A 1017 -17.63 -42.46 21.42
CA ALA A 1017 -17.28 -43.83 21.80
C ALA A 1017 -15.80 -43.92 22.19
N ASP A 1018 -15.44 -44.94 22.97
CA ASP A 1018 -14.06 -45.33 23.29
C ASP A 1018 -13.14 -44.19 23.77
N SER A 1019 -13.70 -43.18 24.44
CA SER A 1019 -12.94 -42.02 24.94
C SER A 1019 -11.94 -42.41 26.03
N GLU A 1020 -10.65 -42.20 25.73
CA GLU A 1020 -9.53 -42.33 26.68
C GLU A 1020 -9.42 -41.13 27.66
N GLY A 1021 -10.37 -40.19 27.63
CA GLY A 1021 -10.37 -39.00 28.48
C GLY A 1021 -9.50 -37.83 27.96
N LYS A 1022 -9.02 -37.93 26.72
CA LYS A 1022 -8.29 -36.87 26.00
C LYS A 1022 -9.20 -35.71 25.58
N ASN A 1023 -8.64 -34.51 25.51
CA ASN A 1023 -9.34 -33.29 25.16
C ASN A 1023 -9.12 -32.96 23.67
N TYR A 1024 -10.19 -32.89 22.88
CA TYR A 1024 -10.13 -32.65 21.44
C TYR A 1024 -10.59 -31.25 21.07
N GLN A 1025 -9.73 -30.49 20.38
CA GLN A 1025 -10.12 -29.20 19.77
C GLN A 1025 -10.77 -29.44 18.40
N ILE A 1026 -10.42 -30.53 17.72
CA ILE A 1026 -11.08 -31.03 16.52
C ILE A 1026 -11.52 -32.46 16.82
N GLN A 1027 -12.81 -32.73 16.70
CA GLN A 1027 -13.36 -34.08 16.68
C GLN A 1027 -14.07 -34.30 15.33
N SER A 1028 -13.82 -35.43 14.69
CA SER A 1028 -14.56 -35.91 13.53
C SER A 1028 -15.61 -36.94 13.95
N LEU A 1029 -16.71 -36.99 13.22
CA LEU A 1029 -17.86 -37.87 13.46
C LEU A 1029 -18.49 -38.29 12.13
N PRO A 1030 -19.23 -39.42 12.06
CA PRO A 1030 -19.91 -39.84 10.85
C PRO A 1030 -20.88 -38.78 10.33
N ASN A 1031 -20.95 -38.59 9.01
CA ASN A 1031 -21.91 -37.70 8.34
C ASN A 1031 -23.33 -38.29 8.23
N SER A 1032 -23.72 -39.11 9.21
CA SER A 1032 -25.01 -39.79 9.35
C SER A 1032 -25.43 -39.78 10.83
N ASP A 1033 -26.68 -40.18 11.12
CA ASP A 1033 -27.15 -40.48 12.47
C ASP A 1033 -27.00 -39.33 13.51
N PHE A 1034 -26.86 -38.10 13.03
CA PHE A 1034 -26.64 -36.86 13.81
C PHE A 1034 -27.46 -36.77 15.10
N GLU A 1035 -28.76 -37.13 15.03
CA GLU A 1035 -29.69 -36.97 16.15
C GLU A 1035 -29.41 -37.93 17.32
N THR A 1036 -28.64 -38.99 17.09
CA THR A 1036 -28.25 -39.97 18.11
C THR A 1036 -26.95 -39.60 18.82
N MET A 1037 -26.12 -38.75 18.22
CA MET A 1037 -24.82 -38.36 18.73
C MET A 1037 -24.96 -37.30 19.82
N VAL A 1038 -24.51 -37.65 21.03
CA VAL A 1038 -24.49 -36.74 22.19
C VAL A 1038 -23.04 -36.38 22.49
N ILE A 1039 -22.58 -35.26 21.94
CA ILE A 1039 -21.18 -34.86 21.93
C ILE A 1039 -20.82 -34.24 23.29
N PRO A 1040 -19.95 -34.85 24.12
CA PRO A 1040 -19.56 -34.29 25.41
C PRO A 1040 -18.68 -33.05 25.22
N VAL A 1041 -19.07 -31.93 25.81
CA VAL A 1041 -18.29 -30.69 25.81
C VAL A 1041 -17.66 -30.48 27.19
N GLY A 1042 -16.37 -30.21 27.17
CA GLY A 1042 -15.57 -29.88 28.35
C GLY A 1042 -15.17 -28.42 28.36
N ILE A 1043 -15.06 -27.88 29.58
CA ILE A 1043 -14.52 -26.53 29.81
C ILE A 1043 -13.47 -26.60 30.90
N THR A 1044 -12.41 -25.82 30.71
CA THR A 1044 -11.49 -25.39 31.77
C THR A 1044 -11.77 -23.93 32.05
N ALA A 1045 -12.17 -23.59 33.28
CA ALA A 1045 -12.37 -22.21 33.75
C ALA A 1045 -12.57 -22.14 35.28
N ASP A 1046 -12.06 -21.09 35.90
CA ASP A 1046 -12.22 -20.84 37.34
C ASP A 1046 -13.67 -20.55 37.78
N ALA A 1047 -13.94 -20.78 39.07
CA ALA A 1047 -15.19 -20.37 39.70
C ALA A 1047 -15.40 -18.85 39.64
N GLY A 1048 -16.65 -18.42 39.50
CA GLY A 1048 -17.06 -17.02 39.40
C GLY A 1048 -16.97 -16.42 37.99
N LYS A 1049 -16.42 -17.13 37.00
CA LYS A 1049 -16.38 -16.68 35.60
C LYS A 1049 -17.78 -16.73 34.96
N GLU A 1050 -18.15 -15.69 34.21
CA GLU A 1050 -19.24 -15.78 33.22
C GLU A 1050 -18.66 -16.29 31.90
N ILE A 1051 -19.22 -17.38 31.38
CA ILE A 1051 -18.88 -17.94 30.06
C ILE A 1051 -20.05 -17.69 29.12
N THR A 1052 -19.76 -17.10 27.96
CA THR A 1052 -20.70 -16.95 26.85
C THR A 1052 -20.36 -17.96 25.77
N PHE A 1053 -21.29 -18.85 25.44
CA PHE A 1053 -21.21 -19.78 24.33
C PHE A 1053 -21.87 -19.22 23.07
N THR A 1054 -21.27 -19.49 21.91
CA THR A 1054 -21.84 -19.32 20.57
C THR A 1054 -21.48 -20.53 19.69
N ALA A 1055 -22.15 -20.69 18.55
CA ALA A 1055 -21.77 -21.69 17.56
C ALA A 1055 -21.86 -21.13 16.13
N GLU A 1056 -20.91 -21.52 15.30
CA GLU A 1056 -20.99 -21.41 13.84
C GLU A 1056 -21.29 -22.79 13.27
N ALA A 1057 -22.21 -22.88 12.30
CA ALA A 1057 -22.56 -24.13 11.64
C ALA A 1057 -22.52 -23.95 10.11
N MET A 1058 -21.79 -24.83 9.43
CA MET A 1058 -21.56 -24.79 7.98
C MET A 1058 -21.96 -26.12 7.34
N ASN A 1059 -22.61 -26.05 6.17
CA ASN A 1059 -23.00 -27.19 5.35
C ASN A 1059 -23.85 -28.28 6.06
N LEU A 1060 -24.53 -27.92 7.17
CA LEU A 1060 -25.51 -28.81 7.80
C LEU A 1060 -26.67 -29.13 6.83
N GLN A 1061 -27.15 -30.37 6.89
CA GLN A 1061 -28.32 -30.81 6.14
C GLN A 1061 -29.57 -30.01 6.53
N GLU A 1062 -30.47 -29.78 5.57
CA GLU A 1062 -31.70 -29.03 5.80
C GLU A 1062 -32.54 -29.66 6.92
N GLY A 1063 -33.11 -28.82 7.79
CA GLY A 1063 -33.84 -29.26 8.97
C GLY A 1063 -32.99 -29.37 10.24
N LEU A 1064 -31.72 -29.82 10.17
CA LEU A 1064 -30.86 -29.96 11.35
C LEU A 1064 -30.52 -28.61 12.00
N LYS A 1065 -30.38 -28.61 13.34
CA LYS A 1065 -30.12 -27.45 14.21
C LYS A 1065 -29.08 -27.83 15.26
N VAL A 1066 -28.33 -26.87 15.78
CA VAL A 1066 -27.30 -27.09 16.80
C VAL A 1066 -27.81 -26.61 18.16
N PHE A 1067 -27.84 -27.51 19.14
CA PHE A 1067 -28.23 -27.21 20.51
C PHE A 1067 -27.10 -27.46 21.49
N LEU A 1068 -26.92 -26.55 22.44
CA LEU A 1068 -26.14 -26.75 23.66
C LEU A 1068 -27.08 -27.18 24.79
N GLU A 1069 -26.79 -28.33 25.39
CA GLU A 1069 -27.39 -28.81 26.64
C GLU A 1069 -26.52 -28.38 27.82
N ASP A 1070 -27.11 -27.79 28.86
CA ASP A 1070 -26.51 -27.70 30.21
C ASP A 1070 -27.30 -28.58 31.16
N LYS A 1071 -26.71 -29.72 31.58
CA LYS A 1071 -27.34 -30.69 32.50
C LYS A 1071 -27.43 -30.20 33.95
N VAL A 1072 -26.74 -29.12 34.33
CA VAL A 1072 -26.84 -28.53 35.68
C VAL A 1072 -28.04 -27.59 35.76
N THR A 1073 -28.29 -26.77 34.73
CA THR A 1073 -29.48 -25.90 34.66
C THR A 1073 -30.68 -26.55 33.98
N ASN A 1074 -30.51 -27.76 33.41
CA ASN A 1074 -31.49 -28.46 32.57
C ASN A 1074 -32.00 -27.61 31.40
N ALA A 1075 -31.08 -26.86 30.77
CA ALA A 1075 -31.36 -25.94 29.69
C ALA A 1075 -30.92 -26.52 28.34
N MET A 1076 -31.76 -26.35 27.30
CA MET A 1076 -31.45 -26.68 25.91
C MET A 1076 -31.51 -25.40 25.08
N THR A 1077 -30.37 -24.90 24.60
CA THR A 1077 -30.27 -23.62 23.88
C THR A 1077 -29.84 -23.85 22.44
N ARG A 1078 -30.63 -23.38 21.48
CA ARG A 1078 -30.26 -23.40 20.05
C ARG A 1078 -29.22 -22.32 19.76
N LEU A 1079 -28.09 -22.70 19.16
CA LEU A 1079 -26.96 -21.79 18.88
C LEU A 1079 -26.74 -21.50 17.38
N ASP A 1080 -27.30 -22.27 16.44
CA ASP A 1080 -27.11 -22.08 14.98
C ASP A 1080 -27.88 -20.89 14.37
N GLN A 1081 -28.61 -20.12 15.17
CA GLN A 1081 -29.39 -18.96 14.70
C GLN A 1081 -28.66 -17.64 14.97
N ALA A 1082 -28.86 -16.65 14.09
CA ALA A 1082 -28.18 -15.36 14.18
C ALA A 1082 -28.30 -14.73 15.58
N ASN A 1083 -27.17 -14.27 16.12
CA ASN A 1083 -27.03 -13.66 17.45
C ASN A 1083 -27.45 -14.54 18.65
N ALA A 1084 -27.62 -15.86 18.48
CA ALA A 1084 -27.84 -16.74 19.62
C ALA A 1084 -26.59 -16.85 20.50
N THR A 1085 -26.82 -16.76 21.80
CA THR A 1085 -25.80 -16.97 22.83
C THR A 1085 -26.41 -17.79 23.97
N TYR A 1086 -25.58 -18.57 24.67
CA TYR A 1086 -25.91 -19.10 25.98
C TYR A 1086 -24.92 -18.56 27.01
N LYS A 1087 -25.41 -17.91 28.06
CA LYS A 1087 -24.58 -17.29 29.10
C LYS A 1087 -24.74 -18.01 30.42
N VAL A 1088 -23.63 -18.25 31.10
CA VAL A 1088 -23.63 -19.00 32.37
C VAL A 1088 -22.50 -18.55 33.28
N THR A 1089 -22.82 -18.24 34.53
CA THR A 1089 -21.82 -18.06 35.58
C THR A 1089 -21.46 -19.42 36.20
N LEU A 1090 -20.17 -19.70 36.34
CA LEU A 1090 -19.68 -20.93 36.95
C LEU A 1090 -19.64 -20.78 38.47
N ASN A 1091 -20.46 -21.55 39.20
CA ASN A 1091 -20.44 -21.53 40.67
C ASN A 1091 -19.20 -22.26 41.23
N ASP A 1092 -18.81 -23.34 40.56
CA ASP A 1092 -17.63 -24.14 40.84
C ASP A 1092 -16.66 -24.05 39.65
N ALA A 1093 -15.37 -24.23 39.89
CA ALA A 1093 -14.38 -24.31 38.80
C ALA A 1093 -14.63 -25.57 37.97
N LEU A 1094 -14.58 -25.43 36.64
CA LEU A 1094 -14.68 -26.53 35.70
C LEU A 1094 -13.29 -26.88 35.15
N ASN A 1095 -13.02 -28.17 35.03
CA ASN A 1095 -11.83 -28.71 34.38
C ASN A 1095 -12.15 -30.10 33.82
N GLY A 1096 -12.93 -30.15 32.74
CA GLY A 1096 -13.39 -31.38 32.12
C GLY A 1096 -14.82 -31.35 31.60
N ILE A 1097 -15.28 -32.53 31.16
CA ILE A 1097 -16.64 -32.78 30.65
C ILE A 1097 -17.66 -33.07 31.75
N GLY A 1098 -18.94 -33.15 31.37
CA GLY A 1098 -20.01 -33.72 32.19
C GLY A 1098 -21.24 -32.83 32.33
N ARG A 1099 -21.04 -31.52 32.25
CA ARG A 1099 -22.08 -30.48 32.33
C ARG A 1099 -22.69 -30.17 30.96
N PHE A 1100 -21.85 -29.91 29.96
CA PHE A 1100 -22.25 -29.40 28.66
C PHE A 1100 -22.19 -30.47 27.57
N TYR A 1101 -23.14 -30.45 26.63
CA TYR A 1101 -23.18 -31.37 25.48
C TYR A 1101 -23.70 -30.64 24.25
N VAL A 1102 -23.21 -30.99 23.06
CA VAL A 1102 -23.74 -30.51 21.79
C VAL A 1102 -24.58 -31.61 21.14
N HIS A 1103 -25.73 -31.19 20.57
CA HIS A 1103 -26.68 -32.04 19.84
C HIS A 1103 -26.97 -31.44 18.47
N THR A 1104 -26.94 -32.26 17.42
CA THR A 1104 -27.29 -31.85 16.04
C THR A 1104 -28.55 -32.57 15.60
N LYS A 1105 -29.70 -31.89 15.60
CA LYS A 1105 -31.02 -32.52 15.40
C LYS A 1105 -32.09 -31.54 14.93
N ALA A 1106 -33.20 -32.05 14.38
CA ALA A 1106 -34.29 -31.23 13.86
C ALA A 1106 -35.07 -30.47 14.94
N SER A 1107 -35.05 -30.93 16.20
CA SER A 1107 -35.81 -30.34 17.30
C SER A 1107 -35.06 -30.35 18.63
N GLY A 1108 -35.24 -29.28 19.43
CA GLY A 1108 -34.70 -29.19 20.78
C GLY A 1108 -35.46 -30.02 21.82
N VAL A 1109 -36.59 -30.64 21.43
CA VAL A 1109 -37.36 -31.52 22.29
C VAL A 1109 -36.60 -32.83 22.49
N LEU A 1110 -36.17 -33.08 23.74
CA LEU A 1110 -35.72 -34.41 24.18
C LEU A 1110 -36.90 -35.39 24.02
N SER A 1111 -36.76 -36.39 23.15
CA SER A 1111 -37.72 -37.47 23.06
C SER A 1111 -37.78 -38.26 24.37
N THR A 1112 -38.94 -38.84 24.67
CA THR A 1112 -39.16 -39.58 25.91
C THR A 1112 -38.20 -40.76 26.06
N THR A 1113 -37.72 -40.99 27.29
CA THR A 1113 -36.75 -42.03 27.63
C THR A 1113 -37.21 -43.44 27.30
N ASP A 1114 -36.64 -44.00 26.24
CA ASP A 1114 -36.10 -45.37 26.31
C ASP A 1114 -34.66 -45.29 26.80
N VAL A 1115 -34.36 -45.90 27.94
CA VAL A 1115 -33.00 -45.90 28.52
C VAL A 1115 -32.17 -47.00 27.87
N THR A 1116 -31.76 -46.77 26.62
CA THR A 1116 -30.61 -47.45 26.02
C THR A 1116 -29.33 -46.85 26.58
N LEU A 1117 -28.43 -47.69 27.12
CA LEU A 1117 -27.15 -47.28 27.70
C LEU A 1117 -26.09 -46.87 26.65
N GLN A 1118 -26.52 -46.41 25.48
CA GLN A 1118 -25.66 -46.12 24.32
C GLN A 1118 -24.66 -44.96 24.54
N ASN A 1119 -24.90 -44.13 25.56
CA ASN A 1119 -24.06 -42.97 25.89
C ASN A 1119 -23.41 -43.06 27.29
N VAL A 1120 -23.27 -44.27 27.87
CA VAL A 1120 -22.63 -44.45 29.19
C VAL A 1120 -21.24 -45.07 29.06
N SER A 1121 -20.21 -44.23 29.15
CA SER A 1121 -18.81 -44.68 29.15
C SER A 1121 -18.35 -45.06 30.55
N VAL A 1122 -17.66 -46.21 30.68
CA VAL A 1122 -17.17 -46.74 31.95
C VAL A 1122 -15.70 -47.13 31.80
N TYR A 1123 -14.80 -46.42 32.48
CA TYR A 1123 -13.35 -46.61 32.36
C TYR A 1123 -12.65 -46.31 33.69
N THR A 1124 -11.42 -46.80 33.86
CA THR A 1124 -10.60 -46.53 35.05
C THR A 1124 -9.70 -45.33 34.83
N THR A 1125 -9.68 -44.36 35.74
CA THR A 1125 -8.72 -43.25 35.72
C THR A 1125 -7.42 -43.56 36.47
N ASP A 1126 -7.44 -44.56 37.35
CA ASP A 1126 -6.28 -45.23 37.96
C ASP A 1126 -6.71 -46.66 38.38
N LYS A 1127 -5.76 -47.51 38.75
CA LYS A 1127 -5.96 -48.88 39.29
C LYS A 1127 -6.98 -48.97 40.43
N THR A 1128 -7.25 -47.85 41.12
CA THR A 1128 -8.17 -47.78 42.26
C THR A 1128 -9.44 -46.95 41.99
N ILE A 1129 -9.62 -46.35 40.81
CA ILE A 1129 -10.72 -45.41 40.55
C ILE A 1129 -11.45 -45.79 39.25
N LEU A 1130 -12.75 -46.08 39.37
CA LEU A 1130 -13.67 -46.28 38.25
C LEU A 1130 -14.47 -45.00 38.01
N ARG A 1131 -14.38 -44.46 36.79
CA ARG A 1131 -15.16 -43.33 36.30
C ARG A 1131 -16.32 -43.83 35.44
N VAL A 1132 -17.50 -43.24 35.65
CA VAL A 1132 -18.67 -43.44 34.79
C VAL A 1132 -19.16 -42.09 34.28
N VAL A 1133 -19.31 -41.95 32.97
CA VAL A 1133 -19.68 -40.72 32.25
C VAL A 1133 -20.99 -40.94 31.50
N GLY A 1134 -21.80 -39.90 31.35
CA GLY A 1134 -23.00 -39.90 30.51
C GLY A 1134 -24.28 -40.42 31.20
N LEU A 1135 -24.22 -40.73 32.49
CA LEU A 1135 -25.41 -41.08 33.28
C LEU A 1135 -26.39 -39.91 33.36
N SER A 1136 -27.67 -40.16 33.04
CA SER A 1136 -28.77 -39.22 33.27
C SER A 1136 -28.79 -38.70 34.71
N GLN A 1137 -29.25 -37.46 34.89
CA GLN A 1137 -29.36 -36.84 36.21
C GLN A 1137 -30.39 -37.58 37.08
N GLY A 1138 -30.07 -37.83 38.35
CA GLY A 1138 -30.96 -38.51 39.30
C GLY A 1138 -30.32 -39.75 39.96
N LYS A 1139 -31.14 -40.57 40.62
CA LYS A 1139 -30.64 -41.74 41.37
C LYS A 1139 -30.09 -42.81 40.42
N ALA A 1140 -28.79 -43.05 40.50
CA ALA A 1140 -28.09 -44.13 39.83
C ALA A 1140 -27.54 -45.15 40.84
N SER A 1141 -27.33 -46.39 40.40
CA SER A 1141 -26.65 -47.41 41.19
C SER A 1141 -25.70 -48.22 40.32
N VAL A 1142 -24.47 -48.41 40.78
CA VAL A 1142 -23.45 -49.21 40.10
C VAL A 1142 -23.18 -50.45 40.94
N LYS A 1143 -23.11 -51.61 40.29
CA LYS A 1143 -22.75 -52.90 40.89
C LYS A 1143 -21.68 -53.54 40.03
N LEU A 1144 -20.54 -53.86 40.63
CA LEU A 1144 -19.44 -54.56 39.98
C LEU A 1144 -19.44 -56.02 40.43
N TYR A 1145 -19.26 -56.93 39.48
CA TYR A 1145 -19.16 -58.36 39.71
C TYR A 1145 -17.82 -58.86 39.17
N ASN A 1146 -17.19 -59.82 39.85
CA ASN A 1146 -16.03 -60.51 39.28
C ASN A 1146 -16.47 -61.55 38.25
N MET A 1147 -15.50 -62.17 37.55
CA MET A 1147 -15.75 -63.21 36.53
C MET A 1147 -16.51 -64.46 37.04
N LEU A 1148 -16.61 -64.65 38.37
CA LEU A 1148 -17.37 -65.74 39.00
C LEU A 1148 -18.81 -65.31 39.38
N GLY A 1149 -19.25 -64.12 38.99
CA GLY A 1149 -20.57 -63.58 39.35
C GLY A 1149 -20.70 -63.12 40.81
N LYS A 1150 -19.61 -63.07 41.59
CA LYS A 1150 -19.63 -62.52 42.95
C LYS A 1150 -19.63 -61.00 42.87
N GLN A 1151 -20.63 -60.35 43.47
CA GLN A 1151 -20.65 -58.89 43.62
C GLN A 1151 -19.46 -58.45 44.49
N VAL A 1152 -18.57 -57.64 43.93
CA VAL A 1152 -17.35 -57.15 44.57
C VAL A 1152 -17.43 -55.68 44.98
N PHE A 1153 -18.31 -54.91 44.36
CA PHE A 1153 -18.59 -53.52 44.70
C PHE A 1153 -20.05 -53.19 44.43
N ALA A 1154 -20.66 -52.34 45.25
CA ALA A 1154 -21.99 -51.79 45.01
C ALA A 1154 -22.13 -50.41 45.67
N THR A 1155 -22.67 -49.45 44.93
CA THR A 1155 -22.94 -48.11 45.46
C THR A 1155 -24.16 -47.48 44.76
N SER A 1156 -24.78 -46.52 45.43
CA SER A 1156 -25.88 -45.71 44.89
C SER A 1156 -25.62 -44.24 45.16
N PHE A 1157 -25.84 -43.39 44.17
CA PHE A 1157 -25.56 -41.96 44.21
C PHE A 1157 -26.58 -41.20 43.37
N ASN A 1158 -26.71 -39.90 43.61
CA ASN A 1158 -27.35 -39.02 42.64
C ASN A 1158 -26.31 -38.65 41.58
N SER A 1159 -26.52 -39.08 40.34
CA SER A 1159 -25.74 -38.68 39.17
C SER A 1159 -26.02 -37.24 38.81
N VAL A 1160 -24.96 -36.54 38.37
CA VAL A 1160 -24.99 -35.22 37.73
C VAL A 1160 -24.28 -35.25 36.36
N GLY A 1161 -24.18 -36.43 35.74
CA GLY A 1161 -23.52 -36.65 34.44
C GLY A 1161 -22.25 -37.48 34.52
N VAL A 1162 -21.42 -37.27 35.56
CA VAL A 1162 -20.16 -38.01 35.78
C VAL A 1162 -20.07 -38.48 37.23
N LYS A 1163 -19.48 -39.65 37.47
CA LYS A 1163 -19.18 -40.15 38.81
C LYS A 1163 -17.89 -40.97 38.87
N ASP A 1164 -16.98 -40.53 39.74
CA ASP A 1164 -15.82 -41.32 40.20
C ASP A 1164 -16.18 -42.16 41.44
N MET A 1165 -15.65 -43.39 41.47
CA MET A 1165 -15.87 -44.39 42.50
C MET A 1165 -14.57 -45.12 42.83
N ASN A 1166 -14.16 -45.09 44.10
CA ASN A 1166 -13.02 -45.87 44.54
C ASN A 1166 -13.38 -47.36 44.54
N LEU A 1167 -12.63 -48.15 43.78
CA LEU A 1167 -12.70 -49.60 43.79
C LEU A 1167 -12.05 -50.15 45.07
N PRO A 1168 -12.63 -51.16 45.72
CA PRO A 1168 -11.97 -51.84 46.82
C PRO A 1168 -10.76 -52.62 46.30
N THR A 1169 -9.71 -52.71 47.11
CA THR A 1169 -8.62 -53.65 46.87
C THR A 1169 -9.18 -55.09 46.99
N LEU A 1170 -9.07 -55.88 45.92
CA LEU A 1170 -9.70 -57.21 45.79
C LEU A 1170 -8.72 -58.37 46.01
#